data_AF-A0A8J7IUG7-F1
#
_entry.id   AF-A0A8J7IUG7-F1
#
_cell.length_a   1.000
_cell.length_b   1.000
_cell.length_c   1.000
_cell.angle_alpha   90.00
_cell.angle_beta   90.00
_cell.angle_gamma   90.00
#
_symmetry.space_group_name_H-M   'P 1'
#
loop_
_entity.id
_entity.type
_entity.pdbx_description
1 polymer ?
#
loop_
_entity_poly.entity_id
_entity_poly.type
_entity_poly.pdbx_seq_one_letter_code
_entity_poly.pdbx_strand_id
1 'polypeptide(L)'
;MPTITVLNNNDSGIGSLRWAIATANSGDTIQFDSGLANQSITLTSGQLTVDKNLTIDGASASGVSVSGNNSSRAIDVQGSNLNVTLRNFAITNGRTSGIGVDGSGAGVRTADDTTLTIENMTLSNNSANGNGGGGLYVGNRSNTNVINSNFQSNSTAGIEASGEVGERGGGAIATESFSTLTVSGSTFNGNTGINGGGINTVLSTLTVTGSTFTNNDTRAGGAFGPDTRGYGGAIYADGGNPNTTDTLTIQNSRFDGNTGAGQGGGVFLYAYNSGNDAAVVENSTIINSNVVQDTRGDALGGGLRMGGGGSLTLTNTTVANNRALSQGGGLWVGEGSPVTMSNSTFYGNRAESLDGNSGLGGAMLLANNPSTTITDSTIANNYAGFQGGAFWGGGSATTLTDTLVASNFANNGGNSWNIFHNTGTTYNGTGNVEYNPFNGSDTKVVSGVAVADPQLGGFVDNGTAVQNPPTIGNAAVTAGASASGGSAPTPPLAPGTLMATAVSDTEISLSWQDNSDNETGFTIERSRDNTNWASVATTNSNATTYTDDGLTANTQYYYRIRATNGVGDSGTIATDALTSNTGTPGTPGTPGTPGNDNPALIQNTNDIFALQGSAQQLLFTLQGANTQGVHEVGAFVVEDDRGTVNGVAPGEPGYLQAALSNSQTVFSALPQIFPDLRTTRQMGFNPGDKLGFFLVQNGTRDRAIADIAAGGTPNNIFFATPEANAGGTNYLEASDLGDNAFRLNWNNLLNESGSLEMTVQLSDASPTVGTTFQGGYEAEIIDLTQVAGTVPAQFSISSDAAYNNSVGFYAIDDPTGRVGTLNPGDTGYAEAAIERRVDVEGGLSGGNLFAPFLIANSTPDSFLAQNPQNQAGSSPIAYFAYQGANPDNIDHVRLVGDNTFAFEDIYGGGDLDYNDAVVQVNFA
;
A
#
# COMPACT_ATOMS: atom_id res chain seq x y z
N MET A 1 35.44 23.80 -14.85
CA MET A 1 36.08 23.75 -13.52
C MET A 1 36.76 22.40 -13.39
N PRO A 2 37.90 22.31 -12.68
CA PRO A 2 38.62 21.04 -12.53
C PRO A 2 37.77 19.99 -11.78
N THR A 3 37.96 18.73 -12.17
CA THR A 3 37.39 17.57 -11.50
C THR A 3 38.41 17.00 -10.53
N ILE A 4 38.01 16.70 -9.30
CA ILE A 4 38.84 16.05 -8.29
C ILE A 4 38.31 14.63 -8.06
N THR A 5 39.20 13.64 -8.10
CA THR A 5 38.81 12.24 -7.96
C THR A 5 39.12 11.71 -6.55
N VAL A 6 38.13 11.08 -5.92
CA VAL A 6 38.27 10.27 -4.72
C VAL A 6 38.82 8.90 -5.12
N LEU A 7 39.98 8.53 -4.59
CA LEU A 7 40.76 7.36 -5.02
C LEU A 7 40.67 6.18 -4.05
N ASN A 8 40.20 6.39 -2.83
CA ASN A 8 40.09 5.35 -1.82
C ASN A 8 38.92 5.61 -0.87
N ASN A 9 38.49 4.57 -0.16
CA ASN A 9 37.38 4.63 0.80
C ASN A 9 37.80 4.99 2.24
N ASN A 10 39.03 5.49 2.43
CA ASN A 10 39.47 5.92 3.75
C ASN A 10 38.71 7.18 4.17
N ASP A 11 38.45 7.31 5.45
CA ASP A 11 37.83 8.51 6.05
C ASP A 11 38.70 9.78 5.90
N SER A 12 40.02 9.63 5.87
CA SER A 12 40.96 10.75 5.75
C SER A 12 42.25 10.38 5.03
N GLY A 13 43.10 11.39 4.77
CA GLY A 13 44.34 11.24 4.02
C GLY A 13 44.18 11.48 2.52
N ILE A 14 45.29 11.55 1.79
CA ILE A 14 45.31 11.86 0.35
C ILE A 14 44.44 10.84 -0.40
N GLY A 15 43.61 11.34 -1.32
CA GLY A 15 42.69 10.52 -2.12
C GLY A 15 41.37 10.15 -1.43
N SER A 16 41.17 10.48 -0.15
CA SER A 16 39.86 10.34 0.51
C SER A 16 38.86 11.42 0.06
N LEU A 17 37.57 11.20 0.28
CA LEU A 17 36.53 12.21 0.04
C LEU A 17 36.76 13.47 0.89
N ARG A 18 37.16 13.31 2.16
CA ARG A 18 37.49 14.42 3.05
C ARG A 18 38.63 15.27 2.50
N TRP A 19 39.68 14.63 1.98
CA TRP A 19 40.79 15.33 1.33
C TRP A 19 40.36 16.02 0.04
N ALA A 20 39.49 15.39 -0.76
CA ALA A 20 38.97 15.98 -1.99
C ALA A 20 38.15 17.25 -1.70
N ILE A 21 37.26 17.22 -0.70
CA ILE A 21 36.47 18.39 -0.27
C ILE A 21 37.38 19.53 0.22
N ALA A 22 38.41 19.22 1.01
CA ALA A 22 39.36 20.21 1.50
C ALA A 22 40.18 20.86 0.37
N THR A 23 40.53 20.08 -0.66
CA THR A 23 41.37 20.53 -1.78
C THR A 23 40.58 21.26 -2.87
N ALA A 24 39.28 20.97 -2.98
CA ALA A 24 38.38 21.60 -3.95
C ALA A 24 38.30 23.12 -3.78
N ASN A 25 38.30 23.82 -4.92
CA ASN A 25 37.90 25.22 -5.00
C ASN A 25 36.38 25.32 -5.12
N SER A 26 35.84 26.50 -4.79
CA SER A 26 34.41 26.77 -4.97
C SER A 26 34.00 26.60 -6.43
N GLY A 27 32.99 25.77 -6.67
CA GLY A 27 32.45 25.41 -7.97
C GLY A 27 33.03 24.11 -8.57
N ASP A 28 34.08 23.53 -7.97
CA ASP A 28 34.65 22.28 -8.49
C ASP A 28 33.66 21.10 -8.39
N THR A 29 33.94 20.05 -9.17
CA THR A 29 33.21 18.78 -9.10
C THR A 29 34.10 17.70 -8.52
N ILE A 30 33.62 16.99 -7.50
CA ILE A 30 34.25 15.80 -6.93
C ILE A 30 33.58 14.57 -7.50
N GLN A 31 34.37 13.64 -8.03
CA GLN A 31 33.92 12.34 -8.52
C GLN A 31 34.60 11.21 -7.78
N PHE A 32 34.00 10.03 -7.80
CA PHE A 32 34.57 8.82 -7.22
C PHE A 32 35.26 8.00 -8.33
N ASP A 33 36.45 7.47 -8.03
CA ASP A 33 37.09 6.50 -8.90
C ASP A 33 36.20 5.25 -9.03
N SER A 34 36.10 4.71 -10.24
CA SER A 34 35.27 3.52 -10.51
C SER A 34 35.61 2.30 -9.65
N GLY A 35 36.84 2.22 -9.13
CA GLY A 35 37.23 1.18 -8.18
C GLY A 35 36.45 1.23 -6.86
N LEU A 36 35.76 2.32 -6.54
CA LEU A 36 34.93 2.50 -5.34
C LEU A 36 33.48 2.04 -5.50
N ALA A 37 33.10 1.46 -6.64
CA ALA A 37 31.76 0.93 -6.84
C ALA A 37 31.39 -0.08 -5.72
N ASN A 38 30.17 0.07 -5.18
CA ASN A 38 29.63 -0.70 -4.06
C ASN A 38 30.45 -0.65 -2.75
N GLN A 39 31.38 0.29 -2.61
CA GLN A 39 32.15 0.46 -1.38
C GLN A 39 31.53 1.54 -0.48
N SER A 40 31.68 1.36 0.82
CA SER A 40 31.30 2.35 1.83
C SER A 40 32.52 3.13 2.33
N ILE A 41 32.43 4.46 2.33
CA ILE A 41 33.31 5.35 3.06
C ILE A 41 32.76 5.49 4.48
N THR A 42 33.36 4.79 5.42
CA THR A 42 32.92 4.81 6.83
C THR A 42 33.60 5.93 7.58
N LEU A 43 32.84 6.91 8.05
CA LEU A 43 33.36 8.06 8.78
C LEU A 43 33.72 7.68 10.23
N THR A 44 34.95 7.99 10.62
CA THR A 44 35.47 7.72 11.98
C THR A 44 36.01 8.98 12.66
N SER A 45 36.27 10.04 11.89
CA SER A 45 36.81 11.33 12.31
C SER A 45 35.72 12.41 12.36
N GLY A 46 34.45 11.99 12.46
CA GLY A 46 33.28 12.86 12.43
C GLY A 46 32.79 13.19 11.01
N GLN A 47 31.83 14.13 10.95
CA GLN A 47 31.18 14.55 9.70
C GLN A 47 32.13 15.16 8.67
N LEU A 48 31.71 15.18 7.40
CA LEU A 48 32.37 15.92 6.32
C LEU A 48 31.83 17.35 6.26
N THR A 49 32.70 18.35 6.33
CA THR A 49 32.31 19.76 6.22
C THR A 49 32.43 20.25 4.78
N VAL A 50 31.34 20.79 4.23
CA VAL A 50 31.30 21.45 2.92
C VAL A 50 31.03 22.94 3.14
N ASP A 51 32.00 23.79 2.85
CA ASP A 51 31.98 25.23 3.17
C ASP A 51 32.04 26.15 1.94
N LYS A 52 31.76 25.58 0.76
CA LYS A 52 31.91 26.23 -0.54
C LYS A 52 30.92 25.65 -1.54
N ASN A 53 30.76 26.32 -2.69
CA ASN A 53 29.94 25.77 -3.77
C ASN A 53 30.62 24.50 -4.30
N LEU A 54 29.87 23.41 -4.44
CA LEU A 54 30.48 22.12 -4.76
C LEU A 54 29.48 21.16 -5.38
N THR A 55 29.92 20.38 -6.35
CA THR A 55 29.19 19.18 -6.80
C THR A 55 29.93 17.93 -6.34
N ILE A 56 29.25 16.99 -5.69
CA ILE A 56 29.77 15.66 -5.36
C ILE A 56 28.94 14.64 -6.13
N ASP A 57 29.61 13.85 -6.98
CA ASP A 57 28.96 13.02 -7.99
C ASP A 57 29.49 11.58 -8.01
N GLY A 58 28.63 10.63 -7.61
CA GLY A 58 28.89 9.20 -7.56
C GLY A 58 28.72 8.45 -8.89
N ALA A 59 28.37 9.11 -10.00
CA ALA A 59 28.02 8.42 -11.25
C ALA A 59 29.10 7.44 -11.75
N SER A 60 30.38 7.78 -11.54
CA SER A 60 31.51 6.96 -11.97
C SER A 60 31.75 5.73 -11.08
N ALA A 61 31.11 5.63 -9.91
CA ALA A 61 31.25 4.55 -8.94
C ALA A 61 29.88 4.11 -8.40
N SER A 62 29.12 3.37 -9.23
CA SER A 62 27.77 2.92 -8.89
C SER A 62 27.72 2.20 -7.52
N GLY A 63 26.72 2.54 -6.70
CA GLY A 63 26.52 1.96 -5.37
C GLY A 63 27.49 2.43 -4.29
N VAL A 64 28.36 3.41 -4.57
CA VAL A 64 29.23 4.00 -3.52
C VAL A 64 28.39 4.67 -2.44
N SER A 65 28.82 4.55 -1.18
CA SER A 65 28.12 5.14 -0.04
C SER A 65 29.05 5.89 0.91
N VAL A 66 28.49 6.85 1.64
CA VAL A 66 29.12 7.56 2.75
C VAL A 66 28.33 7.25 4.01
N SER A 67 28.97 6.59 4.96
CA SER A 67 28.34 6.14 6.20
C SER A 67 28.77 6.98 7.38
N GLY A 68 27.81 7.56 8.11
CA GLY A 68 28.05 8.21 9.41
C GLY A 68 28.39 7.23 10.54
N ASN A 69 28.43 5.92 10.23
CA ASN A 69 28.87 4.85 11.12
C ASN A 69 28.12 4.78 12.45
N ASN A 70 26.85 5.18 12.46
CA ASN A 70 26.02 5.32 13.67
C ASN A 70 26.65 6.20 14.76
N SER A 71 27.62 7.05 14.40
CA SER A 71 28.42 7.80 15.36
C SER A 71 28.48 9.29 15.06
N SER A 72 28.29 9.70 13.81
CA SER A 72 28.28 11.10 13.43
C SER A 72 27.26 11.39 12.35
N ARG A 73 26.97 12.69 12.18
CA ARG A 73 26.40 13.19 10.93
C ARG A 73 27.31 12.80 9.76
N ALA A 74 26.76 12.58 8.57
CA ALA A 74 27.56 12.31 7.39
C ALA A 74 28.12 13.59 6.74
N ILE A 75 27.25 14.52 6.31
CA ILE A 75 27.65 15.77 5.64
C ILE A 75 27.04 16.97 6.35
N ASP A 76 27.86 18.00 6.53
CA ASP A 76 27.46 19.28 7.07
C ASP A 76 27.85 20.44 6.15
N VAL A 77 26.86 21.10 5.56
CA VAL A 77 27.05 22.26 4.69
C VAL A 77 27.05 23.52 5.57
N GLN A 78 28.18 24.22 5.63
CA GLN A 78 28.40 25.35 6.52
C GLN A 78 28.71 26.63 5.73
N GLY A 79 28.12 27.76 6.10
CA GLY A 79 28.33 29.04 5.42
C GLY A 79 27.01 29.68 5.06
N SER A 80 27.04 30.65 4.13
CA SER A 80 25.85 31.30 3.60
C SER A 80 25.96 31.47 2.08
N ASN A 81 24.82 31.50 1.41
CA ASN A 81 24.73 31.66 -0.06
C ASN A 81 25.50 30.57 -0.83
N LEU A 82 25.48 29.34 -0.32
CA LEU A 82 26.15 28.20 -0.94
C LEU A 82 25.26 27.52 -1.97
N ASN A 83 25.86 27.03 -3.05
CA ASN A 83 25.21 26.15 -4.03
C ASN A 83 25.91 24.78 -4.01
N VAL A 84 25.22 23.77 -3.50
CA VAL A 84 25.74 22.41 -3.34
C VAL A 84 24.86 21.42 -4.09
N THR A 85 25.49 20.51 -4.82
CA THR A 85 24.82 19.38 -5.49
C THR A 85 25.40 18.07 -5.00
N LEU A 86 24.57 17.18 -4.50
CA LEU A 86 24.92 15.81 -4.13
C LEU A 86 24.13 14.86 -5.03
N ARG A 87 24.83 13.98 -5.76
CA ARG A 87 24.13 13.09 -6.69
C ARG A 87 24.79 11.74 -6.92
N ASN A 88 23.99 10.72 -7.21
CA ASN A 88 24.40 9.38 -7.63
C ASN A 88 25.22 8.57 -6.58
N PHE A 89 25.01 8.80 -5.29
CA PHE A 89 25.60 7.99 -4.22
C PHE A 89 24.64 7.83 -3.03
N ALA A 90 25.02 7.03 -2.03
CA ALA A 90 24.21 6.84 -0.83
C ALA A 90 24.80 7.54 0.41
N ILE A 91 23.94 8.03 1.30
CA ILE A 91 24.28 8.50 2.65
C ILE A 91 23.55 7.61 3.65
N THR A 92 24.30 6.95 4.50
CA THR A 92 23.75 5.92 5.39
C THR A 92 24.17 6.10 6.84
N ASN A 93 23.38 5.59 7.77
CA ASN A 93 23.78 5.40 9.17
C ASN A 93 24.33 6.67 9.84
N GLY A 94 23.83 7.84 9.43
CA GLY A 94 24.10 9.10 10.11
C GLY A 94 23.48 9.08 11.49
N ARG A 95 24.20 9.54 12.52
CA ARG A 95 23.66 9.68 13.87
C ARG A 95 24.11 10.95 14.55
N THR A 96 23.19 11.69 15.12
CA THR A 96 23.47 12.86 15.96
C THR A 96 22.92 12.64 17.36
N SER A 97 23.57 13.25 18.36
CA SER A 97 23.15 13.21 19.77
C SER A 97 22.87 14.60 20.36
N GLY A 98 23.13 15.67 19.59
CA GLY A 98 22.82 17.04 19.98
C GLY A 98 21.32 17.29 19.99
N ILE A 99 20.90 18.39 20.60
CA ILE A 99 19.52 18.91 20.52
C ILE A 99 19.50 20.13 19.60
N GLY A 100 18.31 20.63 19.25
CA GLY A 100 18.19 21.81 18.40
C GLY A 100 18.73 21.59 16.98
N VAL A 101 19.18 22.67 16.36
CA VAL A 101 19.81 22.65 15.02
C VAL A 101 21.08 21.79 15.01
N ASP A 102 21.87 21.82 16.09
CA ASP A 102 23.11 21.04 16.21
C ASP A 102 22.86 19.53 16.16
N GLY A 103 21.69 19.10 16.64
CA GLY A 103 21.21 17.72 16.58
C GLY A 103 20.50 17.31 15.30
N SER A 104 20.30 18.22 14.36
CA SER A 104 19.47 17.97 13.17
C SER A 104 20.28 17.39 12.01
N GLY A 105 19.61 16.82 10.99
CA GLY A 105 20.28 16.47 9.72
C GLY A 105 21.33 15.38 9.90
N ALA A 106 20.95 14.17 10.31
CA ALA A 106 21.94 13.13 10.60
C ALA A 106 22.61 12.58 9.33
N GLY A 107 21.90 12.50 8.21
CA GLY A 107 22.50 12.32 6.90
C GLY A 107 23.19 13.61 6.45
N VAL A 108 22.37 14.61 6.11
CA VAL A 108 22.81 15.90 5.60
C VAL A 108 22.19 17.02 6.43
N ARG A 109 23.00 18.01 6.82
CA ARG A 109 22.51 19.28 7.36
C ARG A 109 22.99 20.42 6.48
N THR A 110 22.12 21.40 6.21
CA THR A 110 22.53 22.68 5.64
C THR A 110 22.42 23.83 6.63
N ALA A 111 23.28 24.82 6.44
CA ALA A 111 23.12 26.14 7.02
C ALA A 111 22.03 26.94 6.28
N ASP A 112 21.68 28.09 6.85
CA ASP A 112 20.77 29.06 6.22
C ASP A 112 21.27 29.52 4.84
N ASP A 113 20.34 30.06 4.03
CA ASP A 113 20.60 30.69 2.74
C ASP A 113 21.36 29.75 1.78
N THR A 114 21.01 28.46 1.76
CA THR A 114 21.65 27.42 0.93
C THR A 114 20.76 27.02 -0.24
N THR A 115 21.34 26.89 -1.43
CA THR A 115 20.74 26.15 -2.55
C THR A 115 21.30 24.74 -2.57
N LEU A 116 20.44 23.74 -2.34
CA LEU A 116 20.82 22.32 -2.31
C LEU A 116 20.10 21.56 -3.41
N THR A 117 20.84 20.71 -4.14
CA THR A 117 20.26 19.70 -5.03
C THR A 117 20.67 18.30 -4.56
N ILE A 118 19.68 17.44 -4.34
CA ILE A 118 19.81 16.01 -4.03
C ILE A 118 19.22 15.25 -5.23
N GLU A 119 20.05 14.53 -5.97
CA GLU A 119 19.64 13.90 -7.23
C GLU A 119 20.11 12.44 -7.31
N ASN A 120 19.20 11.49 -7.57
CA ASN A 120 19.53 10.06 -7.65
C ASN A 120 20.29 9.55 -6.41
N MET A 121 19.89 10.02 -5.23
CA MET A 121 20.54 9.70 -3.97
C MET A 121 19.72 8.69 -3.19
N THR A 122 20.39 7.89 -2.36
CA THR A 122 19.73 7.14 -1.28
C THR A 122 20.16 7.71 0.06
N LEU A 123 19.22 8.12 0.90
CA LEU A 123 19.46 8.53 2.28
C LEU A 123 18.74 7.53 3.19
N SER A 124 19.49 6.67 3.86
CA SER A 124 18.88 5.60 4.67
C SER A 124 19.47 5.41 6.06
N ASN A 125 18.63 4.98 7.00
CA ASN A 125 18.99 4.67 8.39
C ASN A 125 19.68 5.85 9.11
N ASN A 126 19.34 7.09 8.73
CA ASN A 126 19.90 8.26 9.39
C ASN A 126 18.97 8.69 10.53
N SER A 127 19.54 8.85 11.73
CA SER A 127 18.80 9.10 12.97
C SER A 127 19.26 10.39 13.64
N ALA A 128 18.39 11.40 13.61
CA ALA A 128 18.62 12.71 14.21
C ALA A 128 18.05 12.79 15.64
N ASN A 129 18.72 13.53 16.51
CA ASN A 129 18.19 13.81 17.85
C ASN A 129 17.58 15.21 18.00
N GLY A 130 17.96 16.16 17.13
CA GLY A 130 17.53 17.56 17.17
C GLY A 130 16.20 17.87 16.45
N ASN A 131 16.04 19.09 15.90
CA ASN A 131 14.85 19.63 15.19
C ASN A 131 14.38 18.86 13.93
N GLY A 132 14.81 17.62 13.71
CA GLY A 132 14.37 16.82 12.56
C GLY A 132 15.41 16.59 11.48
N GLY A 133 14.92 16.03 10.39
CA GLY A 133 15.69 15.70 9.21
C GLY A 133 16.65 14.56 9.51
N GLY A 134 16.13 13.38 9.85
CA GLY A 134 16.97 12.19 9.98
C GLY A 134 17.87 12.05 8.75
N GLY A 135 17.25 12.06 7.56
CA GLY A 135 17.95 12.11 6.29
C GLY A 135 18.54 13.49 5.98
N LEU A 136 17.70 14.52 5.92
CA LEU A 136 18.06 15.86 5.47
C LEU A 136 17.42 16.95 6.34
N TYR A 137 18.24 17.86 6.85
CA TYR A 137 17.78 19.11 7.45
C TYR A 137 18.17 20.30 6.60
N VAL A 138 17.19 21.16 6.30
CA VAL A 138 17.34 22.36 5.47
C VAL A 138 17.24 23.61 6.34
N GLY A 139 18.30 24.44 6.34
CA GLY A 139 18.34 25.72 7.06
C GLY A 139 17.42 26.80 6.48
N ASN A 140 17.25 27.92 7.20
CA ASN A 140 16.28 28.96 6.83
C ASN A 140 16.58 29.60 5.47
N ARG A 141 15.56 30.13 4.79
CA ARG A 141 15.70 30.87 3.51
C ARG A 141 16.45 30.08 2.43
N SER A 142 16.31 28.75 2.45
CA SER A 142 17.02 27.86 1.54
C SER A 142 16.13 27.43 0.37
N ASN A 143 16.77 27.00 -0.72
CA ASN A 143 16.09 26.40 -1.87
C ASN A 143 16.62 24.97 -2.06
N THR A 144 15.76 23.97 -1.88
CA THR A 144 16.15 22.57 -1.95
C THR A 144 15.35 21.84 -3.03
N ASN A 145 16.07 21.20 -3.95
CA ASN A 145 15.50 20.32 -4.97
C ASN A 145 15.89 18.87 -4.69
N VAL A 146 14.91 18.00 -4.58
CA VAL A 146 15.06 16.56 -4.39
C VAL A 146 14.49 15.86 -5.62
N ILE A 147 15.32 15.07 -6.29
CA ILE A 147 15.02 14.51 -7.61
C ILE A 147 15.39 13.03 -7.58
N ASN A 148 14.45 12.16 -7.95
CA ASN A 148 14.66 10.72 -8.14
C ASN A 148 15.42 10.06 -6.97
N SER A 149 15.13 10.46 -5.75
CA SER A 149 15.91 10.06 -4.58
C SER A 149 15.07 9.22 -3.62
N ASN A 150 15.74 8.34 -2.88
CA ASN A 150 15.10 7.43 -1.93
C ASN A 150 15.47 7.82 -0.49
N PHE A 151 14.46 8.05 0.34
CA PHE A 151 14.58 8.28 1.78
C PHE A 151 13.97 7.10 2.51
N GLN A 152 14.80 6.29 3.15
CA GLN A 152 14.37 5.04 3.76
C GLN A 152 14.77 4.94 5.23
N SER A 153 13.80 4.64 6.11
CA SER A 153 14.09 4.33 7.51
C SER A 153 14.88 5.43 8.24
N ASN A 154 14.70 6.69 7.82
CA ASN A 154 15.27 7.82 8.53
C ASN A 154 14.38 8.17 9.71
N SER A 155 14.99 8.63 10.80
CA SER A 155 14.26 8.94 12.03
C SER A 155 14.71 10.24 12.66
N THR A 156 13.83 10.84 13.45
CA THR A 156 14.21 11.93 14.35
C THR A 156 13.49 11.84 15.70
N ALA A 157 14.17 12.28 16.76
CA ALA A 157 13.56 12.54 18.06
C ALA A 157 12.93 13.95 18.16
N GLY A 158 13.22 14.86 17.22
CA GLY A 158 12.59 16.18 17.13
C GLY A 158 12.84 17.08 18.33
N ILE A 159 13.97 16.95 19.04
CA ILE A 159 14.21 17.68 20.28
C ILE A 159 14.75 19.08 19.97
N GLU A 160 14.02 20.11 20.38
CA GLU A 160 14.41 21.51 20.24
C GLU A 160 15.54 21.91 21.19
N ALA A 161 16.10 23.09 20.97
CA ALA A 161 17.11 23.67 21.86
C ALA A 161 16.63 23.85 23.31
N SER A 162 15.31 23.91 23.52
CA SER A 162 14.67 23.91 24.85
C SER A 162 14.78 22.57 25.59
N GLY A 163 15.05 21.48 24.87
CA GLY A 163 14.98 20.11 25.38
C GLY A 163 13.59 19.48 25.28
N GLU A 164 12.60 20.20 24.74
CA GLU A 164 11.26 19.69 24.46
C GLU A 164 11.15 19.16 23.04
N VAL A 165 10.14 18.33 22.78
CA VAL A 165 9.82 17.88 21.43
C VAL A 165 9.17 19.03 20.65
N GLY A 166 9.77 19.41 19.54
CA GLY A 166 9.35 20.53 18.71
C GLY A 166 8.35 20.19 17.63
N GLU A 167 7.84 21.25 17.00
CA GLU A 167 7.01 21.13 15.79
C GLU A 167 7.83 20.67 14.58
N ARG A 168 9.10 21.07 14.53
CA ARG A 168 10.06 20.71 13.50
C ARG A 168 10.63 19.34 13.83
N GLY A 169 10.14 18.33 13.14
CA GLY A 169 10.44 16.93 13.46
C GLY A 169 10.23 15.97 12.30
N GLY A 170 10.56 16.38 11.08
CA GLY A 170 10.45 15.51 9.91
C GLY A 170 11.41 14.32 9.98
N GLY A 171 10.92 13.10 9.75
CA GLY A 171 11.74 11.88 9.83
C GLY A 171 12.78 11.80 8.72
N ALA A 172 12.35 11.96 7.46
CA ALA A 172 13.27 12.05 6.33
C ALA A 172 13.80 13.47 6.13
N ILE A 173 12.91 14.45 5.92
CA ILE A 173 13.26 15.84 5.61
C ILE A 173 12.59 16.78 6.59
N ALA A 174 13.36 17.69 7.19
CA ALA A 174 12.84 18.82 7.94
C ALA A 174 13.36 20.15 7.36
N THR A 175 12.44 21.08 7.12
CA THR A 175 12.74 22.37 6.48
C THR A 175 12.47 23.53 7.42
N GLU A 176 13.48 24.36 7.64
CA GLU A 176 13.35 25.63 8.34
C GLU A 176 12.64 26.70 7.51
N SER A 177 12.14 27.72 8.19
CA SER A 177 11.18 28.67 7.60
C SER A 177 11.75 29.55 6.48
N PHE A 178 10.82 30.11 5.71
CA PHE A 178 11.05 30.96 4.54
C PHE A 178 11.80 30.26 3.40
N SER A 179 11.76 28.92 3.38
CA SER A 179 12.47 28.09 2.41
C SER A 179 11.53 27.58 1.32
N THR A 180 12.11 26.96 0.30
CA THR A 180 11.40 26.23 -0.75
C THR A 180 11.92 24.80 -0.80
N LEU A 181 11.02 23.83 -0.75
CA LEU A 181 11.30 22.41 -0.96
C LEU A 181 10.51 21.91 -2.18
N THR A 182 11.25 21.47 -3.21
CA THR A 182 10.70 20.79 -4.39
C THR A 182 11.14 19.34 -4.39
N VAL A 183 10.20 18.41 -4.51
CA VAL A 183 10.43 16.96 -4.52
C VAL A 183 9.82 16.36 -5.78
N SER A 184 10.60 15.59 -6.53
CA SER A 184 10.17 14.98 -7.79
C SER A 184 10.68 13.55 -7.92
N GLY A 185 9.83 12.63 -8.39
CA GLY A 185 10.23 11.26 -8.72
C GLY A 185 10.79 10.45 -7.55
N SER A 186 10.52 10.86 -6.31
CA SER A 186 11.26 10.39 -5.13
C SER A 186 10.42 9.48 -4.24
N THR A 187 11.08 8.63 -3.46
CA THR A 187 10.44 7.65 -2.56
C THR A 187 10.77 7.94 -1.10
N PHE A 188 9.77 7.81 -0.23
CA PHE A 188 9.87 7.98 1.21
C PHE A 188 9.25 6.77 1.88
N ASN A 189 10.07 5.83 2.35
CA ASN A 189 9.62 4.57 2.91
C ASN A 189 10.04 4.39 4.37
N GLY A 190 9.09 4.13 5.26
CA GLY A 190 9.38 3.71 6.63
C GLY A 190 10.09 4.76 7.47
N ASN A 191 9.93 6.06 7.15
CA ASN A 191 10.58 7.13 7.91
C ASN A 191 9.74 7.51 9.13
N THR A 192 10.41 7.87 10.22
CA THR A 192 9.77 8.11 11.51
C THR A 192 10.06 9.52 12.04
N GLY A 193 9.02 10.30 12.27
CA GLY A 193 9.13 11.68 12.72
C GLY A 193 8.27 12.01 13.93
N ILE A 194 8.24 13.29 14.28
CA ILE A 194 7.25 13.88 15.20
C ILE A 194 6.06 14.41 14.42
N ASN A 195 6.34 15.18 13.37
CA ASN A 195 5.35 15.73 12.46
C ASN A 195 5.94 15.55 11.05
N GLY A 196 5.27 14.80 10.18
CA GLY A 196 5.82 14.42 8.88
C GLY A 196 6.85 13.31 8.99
N GLY A 197 6.44 12.04 9.02
CA GLY A 197 7.39 10.92 9.01
C GLY A 197 8.32 11.01 7.79
N GLY A 198 7.78 11.36 6.63
CA GLY A 198 8.54 11.75 5.45
C GLY A 198 9.02 13.20 5.53
N ILE A 199 8.12 14.16 5.30
CA ILE A 199 8.48 15.57 5.10
C ILE A 199 7.80 16.46 6.14
N ASN A 200 8.59 17.37 6.71
CA ASN A 200 8.13 18.48 7.53
C ASN A 200 8.53 19.82 6.91
N THR A 201 7.56 20.70 6.69
CA THR A 201 7.78 22.08 6.26
C THR A 201 6.96 23.05 7.12
N VAL A 202 7.60 24.11 7.61
CA VAL A 202 6.94 25.16 8.39
C VAL A 202 7.25 26.52 7.77
N LEU A 203 6.22 27.30 7.45
CA LEU A 203 6.26 28.62 6.82
C LEU A 203 7.15 28.63 5.56
N SER A 204 6.95 27.65 4.69
CA SER A 204 7.81 27.35 3.54
C SER A 204 7.01 26.83 2.36
N THR A 205 7.47 27.09 1.14
CA THR A 205 6.84 26.57 -0.07
C THR A 205 7.14 25.08 -0.23
N LEU A 206 6.11 24.26 -0.45
CA LEU A 206 6.23 22.82 -0.71
C LEU A 206 5.65 22.48 -2.09
N THR A 207 6.43 21.74 -2.89
CA THR A 207 5.96 21.11 -4.12
C THR A 207 6.43 19.66 -4.17
N VAL A 208 5.49 18.73 -4.35
CA VAL A 208 5.75 17.29 -4.46
C VAL A 208 5.10 16.77 -5.73
N THR A 209 5.88 16.11 -6.58
CA THR A 209 5.40 15.57 -7.86
C THR A 209 5.94 14.17 -8.11
N GLY A 210 5.11 13.26 -8.65
CA GLY A 210 5.61 11.95 -9.11
C GLY A 210 6.24 11.11 -8.01
N SER A 211 5.86 11.30 -6.75
CA SER A 211 6.59 10.78 -5.59
C SER A 211 5.73 9.81 -4.78
N THR A 212 6.38 8.88 -4.09
CA THR A 212 5.70 7.83 -3.31
C THR A 212 6.09 7.89 -1.84
N PHE A 213 5.10 7.82 -0.96
CA PHE A 213 5.25 7.83 0.49
C PHE A 213 4.60 6.57 1.07
N THR A 214 5.42 5.65 1.56
CA THR A 214 5.00 4.35 2.07
C THR A 214 5.37 4.19 3.54
N ASN A 215 4.41 3.77 4.37
CA ASN A 215 4.67 3.34 5.76
C ASN A 215 5.43 4.36 6.62
N ASN A 216 5.25 5.66 6.36
CA ASN A 216 5.86 6.70 7.19
C ASN A 216 5.02 6.91 8.46
N ASP A 217 5.67 7.20 9.58
CA ASP A 217 5.08 7.08 10.91
C ASP A 217 5.48 8.26 11.81
N THR A 218 4.54 8.79 12.57
CA THR A 218 4.79 9.84 13.57
C THR A 218 4.43 9.44 15.02
N ARG A 219 4.07 8.18 15.28
CA ARG A 219 3.69 7.65 16.59
C ARG A 219 4.86 7.56 17.57
N ALA A 220 6.06 7.23 17.08
CA ALA A 220 7.22 6.90 17.92
C ALA A 220 7.94 8.13 18.53
N GLY A 221 7.45 9.35 18.27
CA GLY A 221 8.08 10.62 18.60
C GLY A 221 8.17 11.04 20.08
N GLY A 222 7.79 10.18 21.03
CA GLY A 222 7.91 10.43 22.47
C GLY A 222 6.62 10.91 23.16
N ALA A 223 6.69 11.02 24.49
CA ALA A 223 5.52 11.19 25.35
C ALA A 223 4.70 12.45 25.02
N PHE A 224 3.42 12.18 24.81
CA PHE A 224 2.37 13.08 24.40
C PHE A 224 2.08 14.18 25.44
N GLY A 225 2.11 15.44 24.99
CA GLY A 225 1.78 16.63 25.78
C GLY A 225 0.57 17.39 25.20
N PRO A 226 0.16 18.52 25.79
CA PRO A 226 -1.02 19.28 25.35
C PRO A 226 -0.87 20.03 23.99
N ASP A 227 0.32 20.02 23.39
CA ASP A 227 0.64 20.77 22.17
C ASP A 227 0.91 19.87 20.94
N THR A 228 0.67 20.44 19.75
CA THR A 228 0.63 19.86 18.39
C THR A 228 1.79 18.94 18.00
N ARG A 229 1.62 17.62 18.17
CA ARG A 229 2.61 16.60 17.80
C ARG A 229 1.94 15.35 17.25
N GLY A 230 2.61 14.69 16.32
CA GLY A 230 2.12 13.45 15.68
C GLY A 230 1.51 13.67 14.30
N TYR A 231 1.44 14.89 13.79
CA TYR A 231 0.62 15.19 12.63
C TYR A 231 1.28 14.79 11.31
N GLY A 232 0.49 14.35 10.35
CA GLY A 232 0.96 14.06 8.99
C GLY A 232 1.90 12.85 8.96
N GLY A 233 1.37 11.63 8.87
CA GLY A 233 2.22 10.42 8.86
C GLY A 233 3.28 10.45 7.76
N ALA A 234 2.93 10.91 6.55
CA ALA A 234 3.89 11.18 5.49
C ALA A 234 4.35 12.64 5.47
N ILE A 235 3.41 13.57 5.32
CA ILE A 235 3.71 15.00 5.11
C ILE A 235 3.01 15.84 6.17
N TYR A 236 3.79 16.72 6.78
CA TYR A 236 3.31 17.84 7.58
C TYR A 236 3.74 19.15 6.92
N ALA A 237 2.77 19.97 6.49
CA ALA A 237 3.01 21.29 5.97
C ALA A 237 2.17 22.34 6.71
N ASP A 238 2.84 23.20 7.47
CA ASP A 238 2.22 24.34 8.15
C ASP A 238 2.65 25.68 7.53
N GLY A 239 1.80 26.20 6.66
CA GLY A 239 1.91 27.52 6.04
C GLY A 239 2.90 27.61 4.89
N GLY A 240 2.57 28.51 3.95
CA GLY A 240 3.49 28.97 2.92
C GLY A 240 4.53 29.93 3.46
N ASN A 241 5.40 30.44 2.59
CA ASN A 241 6.34 31.48 2.96
C ASN A 241 5.55 32.79 3.17
N PRO A 242 5.53 33.37 4.37
CA PRO A 242 4.66 34.51 4.70
C PRO A 242 5.02 35.81 3.96
N ASN A 243 6.12 35.82 3.19
CA ASN A 243 6.49 36.96 2.34
C ASN A 243 5.93 36.83 0.91
N THR A 244 5.29 35.71 0.59
CA THR A 244 4.73 35.38 -0.71
C THR A 244 3.31 34.87 -0.56
N THR A 245 2.60 34.76 -1.68
CA THR A 245 1.37 33.98 -1.77
C THR A 245 1.78 32.61 -2.28
N ASP A 246 1.55 31.58 -1.48
CA ASP A 246 2.06 30.25 -1.77
C ASP A 246 0.94 29.25 -2.07
N THR A 247 1.32 28.17 -2.76
CA THR A 247 0.46 27.02 -2.98
C THR A 247 1.21 25.76 -2.60
N LEU A 248 0.76 25.10 -1.53
CA LEU A 248 1.24 23.78 -1.14
C LEU A 248 0.74 22.78 -2.19
N THR A 249 1.67 22.19 -2.96
CA THR A 249 1.31 21.42 -4.16
C THR A 249 1.72 19.96 -4.02
N ILE A 250 0.78 19.05 -4.25
CA ILE A 250 0.99 17.60 -4.34
C ILE A 250 0.36 17.11 -5.65
N GLN A 251 1.16 16.52 -6.53
CA GLN A 251 0.70 16.10 -7.85
C GLN A 251 1.24 14.74 -8.23
N ASN A 252 0.47 13.92 -8.95
CA ASN A 252 0.95 12.65 -9.51
C ASN A 252 1.65 11.77 -8.45
N SER A 253 1.18 11.80 -7.20
CA SER A 253 1.89 11.21 -6.07
C SER A 253 1.04 10.18 -5.34
N ARG A 254 1.70 9.22 -4.69
CA ARG A 254 1.06 8.12 -3.97
C ARG A 254 1.45 8.14 -2.50
N PHE A 255 0.46 7.98 -1.62
CA PHE A 255 0.61 7.87 -0.18
C PHE A 255 -0.08 6.58 0.27
N ASP A 256 0.67 5.64 0.83
CA ASP A 256 0.18 4.31 1.18
C ASP A 256 0.68 3.88 2.56
N GLY A 257 -0.22 3.39 3.42
CA GLY A 257 0.16 2.81 4.71
C GLY A 257 0.74 3.79 5.73
N ASN A 258 0.57 5.11 5.53
CA ASN A 258 1.17 6.10 6.40
C ASN A 258 0.35 6.28 7.69
N THR A 259 1.02 6.46 8.83
CA THR A 259 0.36 6.58 10.12
C THR A 259 0.70 7.89 10.81
N GLY A 260 -0.33 8.70 11.04
CA GLY A 260 -0.31 9.90 11.86
C GLY A 260 -0.84 9.64 13.27
N ALA A 261 -0.48 10.50 14.22
CA ALA A 261 -1.15 10.63 15.51
C ALA A 261 -1.83 12.00 15.59
N GLY A 262 -3.06 12.06 16.10
CA GLY A 262 -3.81 13.31 16.22
C GLY A 262 -4.51 13.72 14.93
N GLN A 263 -3.74 14.06 13.89
CA GLN A 263 -4.28 14.68 12.67
C GLN A 263 -3.51 14.31 11.40
N GLY A 264 -4.22 13.99 10.32
CA GLY A 264 -3.63 13.72 8.99
C GLY A 264 -2.83 12.42 8.96
N GLY A 265 -3.49 11.29 8.77
CA GLY A 265 -2.80 9.99 8.75
C GLY A 265 -1.78 9.88 7.61
N GLY A 266 -2.17 10.29 6.40
CA GLY A 266 -1.24 10.47 5.29
C GLY A 266 -0.64 11.87 5.28
N VAL A 267 -1.50 12.87 5.11
CA VAL A 267 -1.09 14.24 4.80
C VAL A 267 -1.79 15.22 5.73
N PHE A 268 -1.01 16.14 6.30
CA PHE A 268 -1.50 17.29 7.05
C PHE A 268 -1.10 18.57 6.30
N LEU A 269 -2.11 19.38 5.95
CA LEU A 269 -1.95 20.67 5.30
C LEU A 269 -2.61 21.78 6.14
N TYR A 270 -1.89 22.87 6.30
CA TYR A 270 -2.38 24.09 6.94
C TYR A 270 -1.97 25.28 6.08
N ALA A 271 -2.94 25.93 5.41
CA ALA A 271 -2.69 27.07 4.53
C ALA A 271 -3.29 28.34 5.15
N TYR A 272 -2.48 29.35 5.44
CA TYR A 272 -2.92 30.56 6.12
C TYR A 272 -3.66 31.52 5.20
N ASN A 273 -4.92 31.84 5.53
CA ASN A 273 -5.71 32.85 4.82
C ASN A 273 -5.00 34.23 4.81
N SER A 274 -4.32 34.60 5.89
CA SER A 274 -3.60 35.88 6.00
C SER A 274 -2.48 36.05 4.97
N GLY A 275 -1.91 34.96 4.47
CA GLY A 275 -0.94 34.95 3.36
C GLY A 275 -1.57 34.80 1.98
N ASN A 276 -2.90 34.60 1.92
CA ASN A 276 -3.64 34.14 0.75
C ASN A 276 -3.12 32.78 0.24
N ASP A 277 -2.62 31.94 1.15
CA ASP A 277 -2.09 30.63 0.81
C ASP A 277 -3.20 29.65 0.39
N ALA A 278 -2.84 28.69 -0.44
CA ALA A 278 -3.72 27.60 -0.86
C ALA A 278 -3.02 26.24 -0.81
N ALA A 279 -3.82 25.18 -0.90
CA ALA A 279 -3.38 23.80 -1.06
C ALA A 279 -4.00 23.20 -2.33
N VAL A 280 -3.20 22.46 -3.09
CA VAL A 280 -3.59 21.76 -4.30
C VAL A 280 -3.10 20.32 -4.23
N VAL A 281 -4.03 19.37 -4.36
CA VAL A 281 -3.73 17.95 -4.43
C VAL A 281 -4.41 17.39 -5.68
N GLU A 282 -3.61 16.91 -6.64
CA GLU A 282 -4.11 16.52 -7.96
C GLU A 282 -3.50 15.20 -8.44
N ASN A 283 -4.27 14.43 -9.21
CA ASN A 283 -3.80 13.20 -9.86
C ASN A 283 -3.07 12.26 -8.88
N SER A 284 -3.57 12.18 -7.65
CA SER A 284 -2.85 11.54 -6.54
C SER A 284 -3.70 10.48 -5.87
N THR A 285 -3.03 9.58 -5.15
CA THR A 285 -3.68 8.52 -4.39
C THR A 285 -3.24 8.59 -2.94
N ILE A 286 -4.20 8.69 -2.03
CA ILE A 286 -4.00 8.62 -0.59
C ILE A 286 -4.79 7.42 -0.09
N ILE A 287 -4.07 6.36 0.23
CA ILE A 287 -4.65 5.06 0.51
C ILE A 287 -4.05 4.47 1.79
N ASN A 288 -4.84 3.66 2.48
CA ASN A 288 -4.39 2.86 3.62
C ASN A 288 -3.74 3.64 4.76
N SER A 289 -3.99 4.94 4.83
CA SER A 289 -3.39 5.79 5.83
C SER A 289 -4.26 5.80 7.08
N ASN A 290 -3.63 5.90 8.25
CA ASN A 290 -4.31 5.81 9.54
C ASN A 290 -3.97 7.02 10.41
N VAL A 291 -4.95 7.55 11.13
CA VAL A 291 -4.72 8.49 12.23
C VAL A 291 -5.21 7.92 13.55
N VAL A 292 -4.27 7.72 14.47
CA VAL A 292 -4.56 7.28 15.84
C VAL A 292 -4.81 8.47 16.77
N GLN A 293 -5.40 8.21 17.94
CA GLN A 293 -5.67 9.25 18.92
C GLN A 293 -4.37 9.82 19.50
N ASP A 294 -4.31 11.14 19.60
CA ASP A 294 -3.32 11.82 20.43
C ASP A 294 -3.79 11.92 21.90
N THR A 295 -3.02 12.61 22.75
CA THR A 295 -3.37 12.85 24.17
C THR A 295 -4.63 13.64 24.41
N ARG A 296 -5.12 14.39 23.42
CA ARG A 296 -6.37 15.14 23.51
C ARG A 296 -7.55 14.30 23.06
N GLY A 297 -7.29 13.10 22.52
CA GLY A 297 -8.29 12.23 21.90
C GLY A 297 -8.60 12.63 20.45
N ASP A 298 -7.79 13.52 19.85
CA ASP A 298 -7.98 13.92 18.46
C ASP A 298 -7.48 12.80 17.54
N ALA A 299 -8.24 12.52 16.49
CA ALA A 299 -7.87 11.60 15.41
C ALA A 299 -8.63 12.05 14.16
N LEU A 300 -8.11 13.09 13.50
CA LEU A 300 -8.83 13.86 12.46
C LEU A 300 -8.18 13.67 11.09
N GLY A 301 -8.92 13.22 10.09
CA GLY A 301 -8.43 13.10 8.71
C GLY A 301 -7.50 11.92 8.53
N GLY A 302 -8.05 10.72 8.30
CA GLY A 302 -7.26 9.50 8.14
C GLY A 302 -6.35 9.54 6.91
N GLY A 303 -6.87 10.02 5.78
CA GLY A 303 -6.06 10.28 4.60
C GLY A 303 -5.42 11.67 4.66
N LEU A 304 -6.27 12.69 4.66
CA LEU A 304 -5.88 14.09 4.55
C LEU A 304 -6.56 14.93 5.64
N ARG A 305 -5.81 15.89 6.19
CA ARG A 305 -6.34 16.95 7.05
C ARG A 305 -5.99 18.32 6.46
N MET A 306 -6.98 19.19 6.33
CA MET A 306 -6.84 20.56 5.83
C MET A 306 -7.33 21.62 6.84
N GLY A 307 -6.62 22.76 6.91
CA GLY A 307 -7.02 23.93 7.72
C GLY A 307 -6.26 25.22 7.42
N GLY A 308 -6.42 26.22 8.29
CA GLY A 308 -5.76 27.54 8.22
C GLY A 308 -6.55 28.64 7.48
N GLY A 309 -7.70 28.30 6.91
CA GLY A 309 -8.59 29.25 6.23
C GLY A 309 -8.22 29.55 4.79
N GLY A 310 -7.09 29.04 4.30
CA GLY A 310 -6.75 28.98 2.88
C GLY A 310 -7.58 27.93 2.13
N SER A 311 -7.65 28.01 0.80
CA SER A 311 -8.47 27.08 0.01
C SER A 311 -7.76 25.77 -0.29
N LEU A 312 -8.50 24.66 -0.31
CA LEU A 312 -8.06 23.37 -0.85
C LEU A 312 -8.72 23.09 -2.19
N THR A 313 -7.90 22.72 -3.18
CA THR A 313 -8.36 22.12 -4.45
C THR A 313 -7.94 20.65 -4.48
N LEU A 314 -8.91 19.76 -4.71
CA LEU A 314 -8.71 18.32 -4.84
C LEU A 314 -9.25 17.84 -6.20
N THR A 315 -8.38 17.41 -7.10
CA THR A 315 -8.79 17.03 -8.47
C THR A 315 -8.23 15.68 -8.86
N ASN A 316 -9.02 14.82 -9.50
CA ASN A 316 -8.54 13.52 -9.98
C ASN A 316 -7.78 12.73 -8.91
N THR A 317 -8.28 12.76 -7.67
CA THR A 317 -7.57 12.22 -6.52
C THR A 317 -8.41 11.12 -5.89
N THR A 318 -7.76 10.02 -5.57
CA THR A 318 -8.37 8.91 -4.85
C THR A 318 -7.95 8.94 -3.39
N VAL A 319 -8.92 8.99 -2.51
CA VAL A 319 -8.76 8.88 -1.06
C VAL A 319 -9.49 7.62 -0.63
N ALA A 320 -8.78 6.51 -0.45
CA ALA A 320 -9.41 5.22 -0.23
C ALA A 320 -8.88 4.46 0.99
N ASN A 321 -9.76 3.71 1.65
CA ASN A 321 -9.43 2.82 2.75
C ASN A 321 -8.61 3.50 3.88
N ASN A 322 -8.77 4.80 4.07
CA ASN A 322 -8.09 5.51 5.15
C ASN A 322 -8.92 5.44 6.42
N ARG A 323 -8.26 5.48 7.58
CA ARG A 323 -8.93 5.40 8.87
C ARG A 323 -8.60 6.57 9.79
N ALA A 324 -9.63 7.08 10.47
CA ALA A 324 -9.50 8.01 11.56
C ALA A 324 -10.23 7.50 12.80
N LEU A 325 -9.57 7.49 13.96
CA LEU A 325 -10.20 7.05 15.21
C LEU A 325 -11.27 8.00 15.78
N SER A 326 -11.52 9.14 15.12
CA SER A 326 -12.51 10.12 15.57
C SER A 326 -13.30 10.72 14.42
N GLN A 327 -12.66 11.39 13.45
CA GLN A 327 -13.40 12.20 12.49
C GLN A 327 -12.74 12.26 11.11
N GLY A 328 -13.54 12.19 10.04
CA GLY A 328 -13.05 12.35 8.67
C GLY A 328 -12.13 11.20 8.28
N GLY A 329 -12.68 10.02 8.01
CA GLY A 329 -11.87 8.84 7.69
C GLY A 329 -10.99 9.07 6.47
N GLY A 330 -11.53 9.68 5.42
CA GLY A 330 -10.77 10.14 4.26
C GLY A 330 -10.22 11.55 4.44
N LEU A 331 -11.10 12.54 4.56
CA LEU A 331 -10.76 13.96 4.68
C LEU A 331 -11.38 14.61 5.92
N TRP A 332 -10.60 15.42 6.62
CA TRP A 332 -11.10 16.38 7.59
C TRP A 332 -10.73 17.81 7.18
N VAL A 333 -11.68 18.74 7.25
CA VAL A 333 -11.48 20.15 6.88
C VAL A 333 -11.98 21.08 7.98
N GLY A 334 -11.14 22.02 8.42
CA GLY A 334 -11.47 22.96 9.47
C GLY A 334 -11.06 24.40 9.20
N GLU A 335 -11.16 25.20 10.27
CA GLU A 335 -10.63 26.57 10.39
C GLU A 335 -11.02 27.53 9.25
N GLY A 336 -12.24 27.44 8.73
CA GLY A 336 -12.67 28.39 7.69
C GLY A 336 -12.16 28.07 6.29
N SER A 337 -11.62 26.88 6.02
CA SER A 337 -10.96 26.56 4.75
C SER A 337 -11.96 26.21 3.64
N PRO A 338 -12.07 26.98 2.53
CA PRO A 338 -12.93 26.63 1.40
C PRO A 338 -12.40 25.41 0.65
N VAL A 339 -13.29 24.60 0.07
CA VAL A 339 -12.91 23.38 -0.66
C VAL A 339 -13.54 23.35 -2.04
N THR A 340 -12.73 23.04 -3.05
CA THR A 340 -13.19 22.67 -4.39
C THR A 340 -12.67 21.27 -4.72
N MET A 341 -13.58 20.35 -5.03
CA MET A 341 -13.26 18.98 -5.39
C MET A 341 -13.87 18.64 -6.74
N SER A 342 -13.11 17.95 -7.59
CA SER A 342 -13.61 17.45 -8.87
C SER A 342 -13.00 16.10 -9.24
N ASN A 343 -13.76 15.26 -9.95
CA ASN A 343 -13.29 13.98 -10.49
C ASN A 343 -12.56 13.12 -9.45
N SER A 344 -13.03 13.09 -8.20
CA SER A 344 -12.28 12.47 -7.10
C SER A 344 -13.07 11.32 -6.48
N THR A 345 -12.35 10.35 -5.93
CA THR A 345 -12.93 9.12 -5.38
C THR A 345 -12.65 9.04 -3.89
N PHE A 346 -13.70 8.91 -3.09
CA PHE A 346 -13.63 8.59 -1.66
C PHE A 346 -14.28 7.22 -1.44
N TYR A 347 -13.45 6.19 -1.24
CA TYR A 347 -13.94 4.82 -1.16
C TYR A 347 -13.44 4.09 0.09
N GLY A 348 -14.31 3.39 0.83
CA GLY A 348 -13.86 2.49 1.88
C GLY A 348 -13.25 3.18 3.10
N ASN A 349 -13.33 4.51 3.22
CA ASN A 349 -12.73 5.23 4.33
C ASN A 349 -13.55 5.07 5.61
N ARG A 350 -12.89 5.05 6.77
CA ARG A 350 -13.51 4.74 8.06
C ARG A 350 -13.21 5.84 9.09
N ALA A 351 -14.26 6.40 9.70
CA ALA A 351 -14.15 7.26 10.87
C ALA A 351 -14.74 6.52 12.08
N GLU A 352 -13.91 5.81 12.85
CA GLU A 352 -14.39 4.99 13.95
C GLU A 352 -13.39 4.81 15.11
N SER A 353 -13.85 4.92 16.34
CA SER A 353 -13.09 4.54 17.54
C SER A 353 -12.75 3.04 17.55
N LEU A 354 -11.87 2.62 18.47
CA LEU A 354 -11.43 1.22 18.57
C LEU A 354 -12.59 0.24 18.79
N ASP A 355 -13.63 0.66 19.51
CA ASP A 355 -14.86 -0.11 19.75
C ASP A 355 -15.90 0.01 18.61
N GLY A 356 -15.57 0.73 17.53
CA GLY A 356 -16.46 0.91 16.37
C GLY A 356 -17.68 1.81 16.59
N ASN A 357 -17.85 2.42 17.77
CA ASN A 357 -19.09 3.09 18.17
C ASN A 357 -19.07 4.62 18.09
N SER A 358 -17.89 5.24 18.05
CA SER A 358 -17.78 6.68 17.89
C SER A 358 -17.18 6.99 16.54
N GLY A 359 -17.58 8.10 15.93
CA GLY A 359 -16.87 8.65 14.79
C GLY A 359 -17.78 9.32 13.77
N LEU A 360 -17.27 10.34 13.10
CA LEU A 360 -18.07 11.23 12.26
C LEU A 360 -17.45 11.42 10.88
N GLY A 361 -18.26 11.32 9.83
CA GLY A 361 -17.79 11.59 8.47
C GLY A 361 -16.81 10.53 7.98
N GLY A 362 -17.31 9.35 7.61
CA GLY A 362 -16.47 8.24 7.15
C GLY A 362 -15.63 8.62 5.94
N ALA A 363 -16.25 9.19 4.91
CA ALA A 363 -15.53 9.80 3.80
C ALA A 363 -14.92 11.14 4.23
N MET A 364 -15.77 12.04 4.73
CA MET A 364 -15.41 13.44 4.93
C MET A 364 -16.09 14.08 6.14
N LEU A 365 -15.33 14.86 6.89
CA LEU A 365 -15.85 15.81 7.87
C LEU A 365 -15.54 17.26 7.45
N LEU A 366 -16.59 18.06 7.32
CA LEU A 366 -16.55 19.45 6.87
C LEU A 366 -16.87 20.40 8.05
N ALA A 367 -15.87 20.68 8.89
CA ALA A 367 -15.94 21.63 10.01
C ALA A 367 -15.49 23.05 9.62
N ASN A 368 -15.44 23.34 8.33
CA ASN A 368 -14.83 24.55 7.80
C ASN A 368 -15.74 25.78 7.93
N ASN A 369 -17.05 25.67 7.64
CA ASN A 369 -18.01 26.79 7.69
C ASN A 369 -17.72 28.00 6.74
N PRO A 370 -17.11 27.80 5.54
CA PRO A 370 -17.47 28.46 4.28
C PRO A 370 -17.98 27.43 3.23
N SER A 371 -17.97 27.76 1.92
CA SER A 371 -18.47 26.88 0.86
C SER A 371 -17.53 25.71 0.52
N THR A 372 -18.12 24.53 0.34
CA THR A 372 -17.48 23.33 -0.25
C THR A 372 -18.20 23.00 -1.56
N THR A 373 -17.46 22.81 -2.65
CA THR A 373 -18.00 22.37 -3.95
C THR A 373 -17.41 21.02 -4.31
N ILE A 374 -18.26 20.07 -4.67
CA ILE A 374 -17.86 18.71 -5.11
C ILE A 374 -18.53 18.46 -6.46
N THR A 375 -17.74 18.12 -7.48
CA THR A 375 -18.24 17.79 -8.82
C THR A 375 -17.71 16.45 -9.32
N ASP A 376 -18.48 15.74 -10.13
CA ASP A 376 -18.04 14.56 -10.90
C ASP A 376 -17.31 13.50 -10.05
N SER A 377 -17.73 13.34 -8.79
CA SER A 377 -16.96 12.57 -7.79
C SER A 377 -17.74 11.33 -7.33
N THR A 378 -17.01 10.33 -6.83
CA THR A 378 -17.59 9.10 -6.28
C THR A 378 -17.28 9.00 -4.79
N ILE A 379 -18.32 8.95 -3.95
CA ILE A 379 -18.19 8.88 -2.49
C ILE A 379 -18.97 7.65 -2.02
N ALA A 380 -18.27 6.53 -1.87
CA ALA A 380 -18.91 5.24 -1.70
C ALA A 380 -18.26 4.30 -0.67
N ASN A 381 -19.06 3.41 -0.10
CA ASN A 381 -18.60 2.37 0.84
C ASN A 381 -17.80 2.91 2.02
N ASN A 382 -18.05 4.15 2.46
CA ASN A 382 -17.38 4.73 3.62
C ASN A 382 -18.17 4.46 4.90
N TYR A 383 -17.47 4.33 6.03
CA TYR A 383 -18.02 3.93 7.32
C TYR A 383 -17.79 5.00 8.39
N ALA A 384 -18.80 5.29 9.21
CA ALA A 384 -18.66 6.08 10.42
C ALA A 384 -19.19 5.31 11.65
N GLY A 385 -18.44 5.30 12.75
CA GLY A 385 -18.88 4.65 13.99
C GLY A 385 -20.13 5.28 14.60
N PHE A 386 -20.36 6.57 14.37
CA PHE A 386 -21.55 7.27 14.84
C PHE A 386 -22.43 7.79 13.71
N GLN A 387 -22.05 8.87 13.01
CA GLN A 387 -22.96 9.51 12.02
C GLN A 387 -22.22 9.94 10.76
N GLY A 388 -22.92 9.85 9.62
CA GLY A 388 -22.44 10.35 8.35
C GLY A 388 -21.33 9.47 7.79
N GLY A 389 -21.66 8.28 7.32
CA GLY A 389 -20.70 7.42 6.61
C GLY A 389 -20.07 8.14 5.42
N ALA A 390 -20.84 8.93 4.66
CA ALA A 390 -20.27 9.82 3.65
C ALA A 390 -19.82 11.14 4.28
N PHE A 391 -20.76 11.94 4.77
CA PHE A 391 -20.51 13.32 5.18
C PHE A 391 -20.97 13.61 6.60
N TRP A 392 -20.18 14.42 7.29
CA TRP A 392 -20.63 15.14 8.47
C TRP A 392 -20.24 16.62 8.40
N GLY A 393 -21.16 17.54 8.69
CA GLY A 393 -20.91 18.99 8.67
C GLY A 393 -21.20 19.67 7.33
N GLY A 394 -20.55 20.82 7.09
CA GLY A 394 -20.62 21.64 5.87
C GLY A 394 -21.84 22.57 5.78
N GLY A 395 -23.00 22.11 6.27
CA GLY A 395 -24.25 22.88 6.24
C GLY A 395 -24.71 23.24 4.82
N SER A 396 -25.57 24.25 4.69
CA SER A 396 -26.15 24.68 3.40
C SER A 396 -25.18 25.36 2.45
N ALA A 397 -23.92 25.59 2.85
CA ALA A 397 -22.89 26.16 1.99
C ALA A 397 -22.21 25.09 1.08
N THR A 398 -22.49 23.81 1.31
CA THR A 398 -21.94 22.71 0.51
C THR A 398 -22.81 22.43 -0.72
N THR A 399 -22.18 22.28 -1.87
CA THR A 399 -22.82 22.00 -3.17
C THR A 399 -22.21 20.76 -3.82
N LEU A 400 -23.05 19.82 -4.24
CA LEU A 400 -22.67 18.61 -4.97
C LEU A 400 -23.25 18.68 -6.38
N THR A 401 -22.43 18.44 -7.40
CA THR A 401 -22.90 18.37 -8.79
C THR A 401 -22.41 17.07 -9.42
N ASP A 402 -23.27 16.36 -10.13
CA ASP A 402 -22.89 15.14 -10.87
C ASP A 402 -22.11 14.12 -10.02
N THR A 403 -22.42 14.06 -8.72
CA THR A 403 -21.68 13.25 -7.73
C THR A 403 -22.47 11.99 -7.37
N LEU A 404 -21.79 10.84 -7.33
CA LEU A 404 -22.32 9.57 -6.85
C LEU A 404 -22.05 9.42 -5.36
N VAL A 405 -23.10 9.19 -4.57
CA VAL A 405 -23.01 8.94 -3.12
C VAL A 405 -23.69 7.61 -2.80
N ALA A 406 -22.90 6.55 -2.60
CA ALA A 406 -23.45 5.19 -2.60
C ALA A 406 -22.93 4.30 -1.47
N SER A 407 -23.83 3.56 -0.83
CA SER A 407 -23.48 2.47 0.09
C SER A 407 -22.60 2.88 1.28
N ASN A 408 -22.67 4.14 1.71
CA ASN A 408 -22.00 4.58 2.92
C ASN A 408 -22.82 4.17 4.14
N PHE A 409 -22.15 3.92 5.27
CA PHE A 409 -22.78 3.39 6.48
C PHE A 409 -22.40 4.18 7.73
N ALA A 410 -23.35 4.32 8.66
CA ALA A 410 -23.13 4.88 9.97
C ALA A 410 -23.68 3.93 11.05
N ASN A 411 -22.82 3.53 12.01
CA ASN A 411 -23.15 2.58 13.06
C ASN A 411 -23.95 3.19 14.23
N ASN A 412 -24.10 4.51 14.29
CA ASN A 412 -24.91 5.19 15.31
C ASN A 412 -24.52 4.82 16.76
N GLY A 413 -23.26 4.48 17.00
CA GLY A 413 -22.76 4.03 18.29
C GLY A 413 -23.37 2.73 18.78
N GLY A 414 -23.56 1.79 17.84
CA GLY A 414 -24.17 0.48 18.09
C GLY A 414 -25.68 0.53 18.34
N ASN A 415 -26.31 1.70 18.21
CA ASN A 415 -27.75 1.86 18.41
C ASN A 415 -28.52 1.49 17.13
N SER A 416 -29.71 0.92 17.29
CA SER A 416 -30.58 0.49 16.18
C SER A 416 -31.34 1.64 15.49
N TRP A 417 -30.78 2.86 15.45
CA TRP A 417 -31.48 4.03 14.91
C TRP A 417 -31.62 3.99 13.39
N ASN A 418 -30.71 3.32 12.69
CA ASN A 418 -30.74 3.12 11.24
C ASN A 418 -30.98 4.44 10.46
N ILE A 419 -30.24 5.50 10.81
CA ILE A 419 -30.32 6.84 10.21
C ILE A 419 -28.91 7.37 9.95
N PHE A 420 -28.82 8.40 9.11
CA PHE A 420 -27.61 9.18 8.82
C PHE A 420 -26.44 8.35 8.24
N HIS A 421 -26.75 7.34 7.44
CA HIS A 421 -25.78 6.50 6.75
C HIS A 421 -24.95 7.29 5.74
N ASN A 422 -25.60 8.12 4.91
CA ASN A 422 -24.90 9.05 4.03
C ASN A 422 -24.57 10.35 4.77
N THR A 423 -25.59 11.02 5.33
CA THR A 423 -25.44 12.33 5.98
C THR A 423 -26.65 12.63 6.86
N GLY A 424 -26.49 13.54 7.82
CA GLY A 424 -27.61 14.16 8.55
C GLY A 424 -28.06 15.52 8.00
N THR A 425 -27.45 15.98 6.90
CA THR A 425 -27.71 17.29 6.30
C THR A 425 -28.01 17.15 4.81
N THR A 426 -29.07 17.81 4.34
CA THR A 426 -29.33 17.98 2.90
C THR A 426 -28.56 19.18 2.35
N TYR A 427 -27.78 18.93 1.31
CA TYR A 427 -26.94 19.90 0.62
C TYR A 427 -27.60 20.45 -0.65
N ASN A 428 -26.94 21.41 -1.30
CA ASN A 428 -27.37 21.95 -2.59
C ASN A 428 -26.79 21.17 -3.77
N GLY A 429 -27.42 21.32 -4.93
CA GLY A 429 -26.84 20.97 -6.22
C GLY A 429 -27.70 20.04 -7.07
N THR A 430 -27.16 19.54 -8.18
CA THR A 430 -27.92 18.90 -9.27
C THR A 430 -27.17 17.74 -9.91
N GLY A 431 -27.87 16.83 -10.58
CA GLY A 431 -27.22 15.73 -11.33
C GLY A 431 -26.66 14.59 -10.47
N ASN A 432 -26.81 14.68 -9.15
CA ASN A 432 -26.30 13.68 -8.22
C ASN A 432 -27.17 12.41 -8.21
N VAL A 433 -26.51 11.30 -7.87
CA VAL A 433 -27.16 10.02 -7.59
C VAL A 433 -26.83 9.58 -6.18
N GLU A 434 -27.84 9.04 -5.50
CA GLU A 434 -27.70 8.43 -4.19
C GLU A 434 -28.08 6.95 -4.25
N TYR A 435 -27.31 6.12 -3.55
CA TYR A 435 -27.74 4.77 -3.20
C TYR A 435 -27.51 4.52 -1.71
N ASN A 436 -28.56 4.06 -1.03
CA ASN A 436 -28.48 3.70 0.38
C ASN A 436 -29.25 2.39 0.59
N PRO A 437 -28.55 1.24 0.63
CA PRO A 437 -29.19 -0.06 0.82
C PRO A 437 -29.69 -0.28 2.25
N PHE A 438 -29.19 0.49 3.22
CA PHE A 438 -29.48 0.31 4.65
C PHE A 438 -30.81 0.96 5.07
N ASN A 439 -31.10 2.13 4.51
CA ASN A 439 -32.37 2.82 4.74
C ASN A 439 -32.74 3.76 3.58
N GLY A 440 -33.69 3.34 2.74
CA GLY A 440 -34.18 4.16 1.63
C GLY A 440 -34.88 5.47 2.06
N SER A 441 -35.30 5.59 3.32
CA SER A 441 -35.94 6.79 3.89
C SER A 441 -34.98 7.74 4.60
N ASP A 442 -33.67 7.45 4.56
CA ASP A 442 -32.65 8.29 5.18
C ASP A 442 -32.59 9.69 4.54
N THR A 443 -31.93 10.62 5.24
CA THR A 443 -31.76 12.00 4.79
C THR A 443 -31.08 12.01 3.43
N LYS A 444 -31.76 12.60 2.44
CA LYS A 444 -31.23 12.71 1.08
C LYS A 444 -30.10 13.71 1.01
N VAL A 445 -29.03 13.34 0.31
CA VAL A 445 -27.82 14.16 0.18
C VAL A 445 -28.12 15.49 -0.50
N VAL A 446 -29.02 15.50 -1.49
CA VAL A 446 -29.61 16.71 -2.08
C VAL A 446 -31.12 16.52 -2.23
N SER A 447 -31.87 17.63 -2.25
CA SER A 447 -33.31 17.58 -2.45
C SER A 447 -33.65 17.06 -3.85
N GLY A 448 -34.47 16.00 -3.94
CA GLY A 448 -34.88 15.40 -5.21
C GLY A 448 -33.79 14.60 -5.92
N VAL A 449 -32.76 14.13 -5.20
CA VAL A 449 -31.70 13.27 -5.74
C VAL A 449 -32.28 12.03 -6.43
N ALA A 450 -31.66 11.60 -7.52
CA ALA A 450 -32.00 10.32 -8.14
C ALA A 450 -31.51 9.19 -7.24
N VAL A 451 -32.39 8.22 -6.96
CA VAL A 451 -32.05 7.05 -6.11
C VAL A 451 -31.98 5.81 -6.97
N ALA A 452 -30.78 5.26 -7.15
CA ALA A 452 -30.55 4.08 -7.96
C ALA A 452 -29.23 3.41 -7.56
N ASP A 453 -29.22 2.08 -7.57
CA ASP A 453 -28.00 1.29 -7.31
C ASP A 453 -27.03 1.43 -8.49
N PRO A 454 -25.81 1.98 -8.27
CA PRO A 454 -24.79 2.06 -9.31
C PRO A 454 -24.15 0.71 -9.66
N GLN A 455 -24.39 -0.35 -8.86
CA GLN A 455 -23.71 -1.65 -8.96
C GLN A 455 -22.18 -1.48 -8.94
N LEU A 456 -21.70 -0.77 -7.92
CA LEU A 456 -20.27 -0.44 -7.78
C LEU A 456 -19.41 -1.68 -7.47
N GLY A 457 -18.33 -1.81 -8.23
CA GLY A 457 -17.15 -2.64 -8.01
C GLY A 457 -16.55 -2.53 -6.62
N GLY A 458 -15.81 -3.57 -6.26
CA GLY A 458 -14.77 -3.42 -5.25
C GLY A 458 -13.76 -2.36 -5.69
N PHE A 459 -13.16 -1.68 -4.73
CA PHE A 459 -12.05 -0.80 -5.05
C PHE A 459 -10.81 -1.63 -5.39
N VAL A 460 -10.19 -1.29 -6.52
CA VAL A 460 -9.02 -1.97 -7.07
C VAL A 460 -7.88 -1.01 -7.00
N ASP A 461 -6.83 -1.35 -6.26
CA ASP A 461 -5.61 -0.58 -6.28
C ASP A 461 -4.75 -1.01 -7.47
N ASN A 462 -4.54 -0.11 -8.43
CA ASN A 462 -3.66 -0.36 -9.57
C ASN A 462 -2.18 -0.09 -9.26
N GLY A 463 -1.84 0.28 -8.02
CA GLY A 463 -0.48 0.54 -7.56
C GLY A 463 0.10 1.89 -8.01
N THR A 464 -0.66 2.72 -8.73
CA THR A 464 -0.18 3.99 -9.29
C THR A 464 -0.64 5.20 -8.48
N ALA A 465 -0.25 6.40 -8.94
CA ALA A 465 -0.71 7.66 -8.37
C ALA A 465 -2.14 8.04 -8.81
N VAL A 466 -2.65 7.49 -9.91
CA VAL A 466 -4.00 7.75 -10.41
C VAL A 466 -4.77 6.44 -10.46
N GLN A 467 -5.76 6.31 -9.57
CA GLN A 467 -6.64 5.15 -9.59
C GLN A 467 -7.75 5.36 -10.60
N ASN A 468 -8.20 4.27 -11.21
CA ASN A 468 -9.51 4.27 -11.82
C ASN A 468 -10.56 4.30 -10.70
N PRO A 469 -11.63 5.10 -10.84
CA PRO A 469 -12.74 4.98 -9.91
C PRO A 469 -13.28 3.54 -9.95
N PRO A 470 -13.86 3.04 -8.85
CA PRO A 470 -14.50 1.72 -8.83
C PRO A 470 -15.46 1.58 -10.00
N THR A 471 -15.44 0.41 -10.62
CA THR A 471 -16.25 0.13 -11.80
C THR A 471 -17.72 0.28 -11.49
N ILE A 472 -18.46 0.81 -12.45
CA ILE A 472 -19.90 1.02 -12.31
C ILE A 472 -20.60 0.07 -13.28
N GLY A 473 -21.33 -0.91 -12.75
CA GLY A 473 -22.12 -1.84 -13.56
C GLY A 473 -23.35 -1.20 -14.23
N ASN A 474 -23.87 -0.08 -13.69
CA ASN A 474 -25.03 0.61 -14.24
C ASN A 474 -24.69 1.98 -14.87
N ALA A 475 -24.30 1.95 -16.15
CA ALA A 475 -23.95 3.15 -16.91
C ALA A 475 -25.08 4.19 -17.05
N ALA A 476 -26.35 3.79 -16.90
CA ALA A 476 -27.50 4.72 -16.97
C ALA A 476 -27.63 5.59 -15.71
N VAL A 477 -26.98 5.17 -14.62
CA VAL A 477 -27.02 5.84 -13.31
C VAL A 477 -25.82 6.77 -13.14
N THR A 478 -24.70 6.54 -13.82
CA THR A 478 -23.44 7.24 -13.54
C THR A 478 -22.97 8.14 -14.66
N ALA A 479 -23.84 8.51 -15.60
CA ALA A 479 -23.51 9.39 -16.71
C ALA A 479 -22.91 10.76 -16.29
N GLY A 480 -22.95 11.14 -15.00
CA GLY A 480 -22.23 12.28 -14.41
C GLY A 480 -21.07 11.93 -13.45
N ALA A 481 -20.97 10.68 -12.97
CA ALA A 481 -19.90 10.22 -12.07
C ALA A 481 -18.85 9.32 -12.77
N SER A 482 -19.03 9.04 -14.07
CA SER A 482 -18.05 8.35 -14.90
C SER A 482 -16.92 9.30 -15.30
N ALA A 483 -15.68 8.84 -15.14
CA ALA A 483 -14.48 9.49 -15.65
C ALA A 483 -14.63 9.82 -17.15
N SER A 484 -15.04 11.04 -17.47
CA SER A 484 -14.86 11.58 -18.81
C SER A 484 -13.45 12.14 -18.87
N GLY A 485 -12.57 11.39 -19.53
CA GLY A 485 -11.14 11.64 -19.68
C GLY A 485 -10.82 13.02 -20.25
N GLY A 486 -10.62 13.96 -19.35
CA GLY A 486 -9.95 15.22 -19.61
C GLY A 486 -8.67 15.30 -18.79
N SER A 487 -7.71 14.41 -19.02
CA SER A 487 -6.34 14.71 -18.60
C SER A 487 -5.93 16.02 -19.26
N ALA A 488 -5.57 17.03 -18.46
CA ALA A 488 -4.76 18.13 -18.97
C ALA A 488 -3.57 17.47 -19.68
N PRO A 489 -3.23 17.86 -20.92
CA PRO A 489 -2.34 17.06 -21.72
C PRO A 489 -0.96 17.05 -21.04
N THR A 490 -0.50 15.87 -20.65
CA THR A 490 0.82 15.60 -20.07
C THR A 490 1.77 15.08 -21.15
N PRO A 491 3.10 15.19 -21.02
CA PRO A 491 4.01 14.43 -21.87
C PRO A 491 3.71 12.92 -21.76
N PRO A 492 3.96 12.12 -22.81
CA PRO A 492 3.62 10.70 -22.76
C PRO A 492 4.47 9.91 -21.77
N LEU A 493 3.94 8.78 -21.31
CA LEU A 493 4.73 7.80 -20.57
C LEU A 493 5.84 7.23 -21.47
N ALA A 494 6.98 6.92 -20.86
CA ALA A 494 8.06 6.29 -21.61
C ALA A 494 7.63 4.90 -22.10
N PRO A 495 8.00 4.50 -23.34
CA PRO A 495 7.75 3.15 -23.82
C PRO A 495 8.37 2.11 -22.87
N GLY A 496 7.73 0.95 -22.74
CA GLY A 496 8.19 -0.16 -21.91
C GLY A 496 9.26 -1.00 -22.61
N THR A 497 9.34 -2.29 -22.27
CA THR A 497 10.41 -3.20 -22.71
C THR A 497 10.67 -3.09 -24.20
N LEU A 498 11.88 -2.62 -24.56
CA LEU A 498 12.33 -2.47 -25.94
C LEU A 498 13.24 -3.64 -26.33
N MET A 499 12.83 -4.38 -27.35
CA MET A 499 13.59 -5.47 -27.95
C MET A 499 14.02 -5.11 -29.37
N ALA A 500 15.25 -5.46 -29.73
CA ALA A 500 15.77 -5.36 -31.09
C ALA A 500 16.23 -6.75 -31.55
N THR A 501 15.67 -7.25 -32.65
CA THR A 501 15.98 -8.57 -33.21
C THR A 501 16.46 -8.43 -34.64
N ALA A 502 17.65 -8.94 -34.94
CA ALA A 502 18.13 -8.99 -36.32
C ALA A 502 17.28 -9.96 -37.15
N VAL A 503 16.65 -9.44 -38.21
CA VAL A 503 15.82 -10.21 -39.14
C VAL A 503 16.67 -10.73 -40.29
N SER A 504 17.64 -9.93 -40.74
CA SER A 504 18.58 -10.29 -41.79
C SER A 504 19.96 -9.65 -41.56
N ASP A 505 20.81 -9.71 -42.56
CA ASP A 505 22.09 -9.01 -42.60
C ASP A 505 21.95 -7.50 -42.83
N THR A 506 20.78 -7.02 -43.27
CA THR A 506 20.53 -5.60 -43.52
C THR A 506 19.31 -5.04 -42.79
N GLU A 507 18.71 -5.79 -41.86
CA GLU A 507 17.42 -5.47 -41.25
C GLU A 507 17.34 -5.88 -39.78
N ILE A 508 16.87 -4.95 -38.93
CA ILE A 508 16.57 -5.17 -37.50
C ILE A 508 15.13 -4.78 -37.25
N SER A 509 14.37 -5.69 -36.62
CA SER A 509 13.02 -5.43 -36.15
C SER A 509 13.06 -5.01 -34.67
N LEU A 510 12.46 -3.86 -34.39
CA LEU A 510 12.23 -3.34 -33.06
C LEU A 510 10.79 -3.65 -32.64
N SER A 511 10.63 -4.08 -31.40
CA SER A 511 9.32 -4.16 -30.73
C SER A 511 9.41 -3.54 -29.35
N TRP A 512 8.41 -2.75 -28.98
CA TRP A 512 8.31 -2.19 -27.64
C TRP A 512 6.89 -2.32 -27.09
N GLN A 513 6.80 -2.28 -25.77
CA GLN A 513 5.53 -2.11 -25.10
C GLN A 513 5.13 -0.63 -25.18
N ASP A 514 3.98 -0.35 -25.78
CA ASP A 514 3.38 0.97 -25.66
C ASP A 514 2.76 1.11 -24.27
N ASN A 515 3.26 2.07 -23.52
CA ASN A 515 2.78 2.40 -22.17
C ASN A 515 2.10 3.78 -22.16
N SER A 516 2.00 4.45 -23.31
CA SER A 516 1.36 5.74 -23.47
C SER A 516 0.01 5.58 -24.17
N ASP A 517 -0.96 6.41 -23.78
CA ASP A 517 -2.29 6.51 -24.40
C ASP A 517 -2.54 7.91 -25.01
N ASN A 518 -1.56 8.81 -24.85
CA ASN A 518 -1.63 10.23 -25.16
C ASN A 518 -0.48 10.69 -26.08
N GLU A 519 0.27 9.75 -26.66
CA GLU A 519 1.32 10.00 -27.64
C GLU A 519 0.73 10.22 -29.04
N THR A 520 1.36 11.12 -29.78
CA THR A 520 1.10 11.31 -31.22
C THR A 520 2.01 10.45 -32.09
N GLY A 521 3.02 9.82 -31.48
CA GLY A 521 3.98 8.93 -32.13
C GLY A 521 5.24 8.70 -31.32
N PHE A 522 6.09 7.78 -31.78
CA PHE A 522 7.38 7.47 -31.17
C PHE A 522 8.53 7.98 -32.01
N THR A 523 9.53 8.59 -31.39
CA THR A 523 10.80 8.93 -32.05
C THR A 523 11.81 7.83 -31.78
N ILE A 524 12.30 7.23 -32.86
CA ILE A 524 13.28 6.14 -32.84
C ILE A 524 14.62 6.70 -33.25
N GLU A 525 15.61 6.56 -32.38
CA GLU A 525 16.96 7.02 -32.61
C GLU A 525 17.93 5.85 -32.64
N ARG A 526 18.90 5.93 -33.53
CA ARG A 526 19.94 4.92 -33.73
C ARG A 526 21.32 5.51 -33.51
N SER A 527 22.21 4.72 -32.93
CA SER A 527 23.63 5.02 -32.78
C SER A 527 24.51 3.83 -33.17
N ARG A 528 25.75 4.10 -33.60
CA ARG A 528 26.78 3.07 -33.83
C ARG A 528 27.78 2.96 -32.68
N ASP A 529 27.78 3.92 -31.76
CA ASP A 529 28.76 4.04 -30.68
C ASP A 529 28.09 4.31 -29.31
N ASN A 530 26.77 4.20 -29.25
CA ASN A 530 25.94 4.47 -28.07
C ASN A 530 26.06 5.91 -27.53
N THR A 531 26.61 6.85 -28.30
CA THR A 531 26.86 8.24 -27.87
C THR A 531 26.34 9.26 -28.89
N ASN A 532 26.58 9.03 -30.17
CA ASN A 532 26.09 9.86 -31.27
C ASN A 532 24.79 9.27 -31.82
N TRP A 533 23.66 9.90 -31.48
CA TRP A 533 22.32 9.44 -31.84
C TRP A 533 21.77 10.23 -33.02
N ALA A 534 21.14 9.53 -33.97
CA ALA A 534 20.41 10.13 -35.08
C ALA A 534 18.99 9.56 -35.12
N SER A 535 17.98 10.42 -35.30
CA SER A 535 16.61 9.97 -35.55
C SER A 535 16.56 9.21 -36.87
N VAL A 536 16.01 7.99 -36.83
CA VAL A 536 15.83 7.12 -38.00
C VAL A 536 14.38 7.04 -38.43
N ALA A 537 13.44 7.22 -37.51
CA ALA A 537 12.02 7.29 -37.81
C ALA A 537 11.21 8.00 -36.72
N THR A 538 10.04 8.50 -37.13
CA THR A 538 8.93 8.79 -36.22
C THR A 538 7.74 7.95 -36.66
N THR A 539 7.13 7.22 -35.74
CA THR A 539 5.94 6.39 -36.01
C THR A 539 4.65 7.15 -35.72
N ASN A 540 3.52 6.58 -36.11
CA ASN A 540 2.21 7.04 -35.62
C ASN A 540 2.01 6.62 -34.15
N SER A 541 0.99 7.18 -33.50
CA SER A 541 0.53 6.71 -32.19
C SER A 541 0.19 5.22 -32.19
N ASN A 542 0.27 4.58 -31.02
CA ASN A 542 0.02 3.15 -30.79
C ASN A 542 0.92 2.19 -31.58
N ALA A 543 1.99 2.69 -32.21
CA ALA A 543 2.96 1.81 -32.85
C ALA A 543 3.73 1.07 -31.76
N THR A 544 3.80 -0.25 -31.87
CA THR A 544 4.59 -1.13 -30.97
C THR A 544 5.76 -1.80 -31.69
N THR A 545 5.92 -1.55 -32.98
CA THR A 545 6.98 -2.14 -33.80
C THR A 545 7.51 -1.18 -34.86
N TYR A 546 8.77 -1.35 -35.23
CA TYR A 546 9.41 -0.66 -36.34
C TYR A 546 10.50 -1.54 -36.93
N THR A 547 10.71 -1.45 -38.23
CA THR A 547 11.77 -2.20 -38.91
C THR A 547 12.76 -1.23 -39.52
N ASP A 548 14.01 -1.32 -39.09
CA ASP A 548 15.12 -0.52 -39.59
C ASP A 548 15.88 -1.32 -40.66
N ASP A 549 15.84 -0.84 -41.89
CA ASP A 549 16.41 -1.50 -43.07
C ASP A 549 17.64 -0.76 -43.63
N GLY A 550 18.29 -1.34 -44.64
CA GLY A 550 19.47 -0.75 -45.27
C GLY A 550 20.72 -0.72 -44.37
N LEU A 551 20.77 -1.61 -43.37
CA LEU A 551 21.87 -1.69 -42.41
C LEU A 551 23.12 -2.34 -43.02
N THR A 552 24.27 -2.06 -42.42
CA THR A 552 25.52 -2.75 -42.77
C THR A 552 25.55 -4.10 -42.07
N ALA A 553 25.86 -5.17 -42.82
CA ALA A 553 26.01 -6.52 -42.28
C ALA A 553 27.08 -6.61 -41.18
N ASN A 554 26.88 -7.51 -40.22
CA ASN A 554 27.79 -7.75 -39.10
C ASN A 554 28.20 -6.45 -38.37
N THR A 555 27.24 -5.56 -38.12
CA THR A 555 27.45 -4.24 -37.50
C THR A 555 26.55 -4.08 -36.28
N GLN A 556 27.14 -3.63 -35.17
CA GLN A 556 26.41 -3.33 -33.93
C GLN A 556 25.65 -2.00 -34.08
N TYR A 557 24.39 -2.03 -33.69
CA TYR A 557 23.54 -0.85 -33.61
C TYR A 557 22.92 -0.75 -32.22
N TYR A 558 22.78 0.48 -31.74
CA TYR A 558 22.06 0.83 -30.52
C TYR A 558 20.81 1.59 -30.90
N TYR A 559 19.70 1.29 -30.25
CA TYR A 559 18.42 1.93 -30.45
C TYR A 559 17.93 2.53 -29.15
N ARG A 560 17.33 3.71 -29.23
CA ARG A 560 16.51 4.24 -28.13
C ARG A 560 15.22 4.82 -28.67
N ILE A 561 14.16 4.70 -27.89
CA ILE A 561 12.82 5.13 -28.26
C ILE A 561 12.24 6.03 -27.17
N ARG A 562 11.52 7.07 -27.57
CA ARG A 562 10.69 7.91 -26.71
C ARG A 562 9.33 8.14 -27.37
N ALA A 563 8.29 8.23 -26.56
CA ALA A 563 6.96 8.67 -26.97
C ALA A 563 6.91 10.21 -27.02
N THR A 564 6.10 10.77 -27.92
CA THR A 564 6.06 12.21 -28.20
C THR A 564 4.63 12.70 -28.33
N ASN A 565 4.30 13.88 -27.81
CA ASN A 565 3.04 14.56 -28.11
C ASN A 565 3.20 16.08 -28.19
N GLY A 566 2.07 16.80 -28.33
CA GLY A 566 2.05 18.26 -28.43
C GLY A 566 2.48 19.01 -27.15
N VAL A 567 2.69 18.30 -26.04
CA VAL A 567 3.12 18.84 -24.74
C VAL A 567 4.61 18.66 -24.53
N GLY A 568 5.17 17.53 -24.96
CA GLY A 568 6.59 17.20 -24.83
C GLY A 568 6.90 15.75 -25.14
N ASP A 569 8.15 15.37 -24.90
CA ASP A 569 8.67 14.01 -25.08
C ASP A 569 8.71 13.26 -23.74
N SER A 570 8.57 11.93 -23.80
CA SER A 570 8.81 11.04 -22.66
C SER A 570 10.31 10.87 -22.36
N GLY A 571 10.64 10.16 -21.27
CA GLY A 571 11.96 9.56 -21.10
C GLY A 571 12.27 8.50 -22.18
N THR A 572 13.56 8.17 -22.39
CA THR A 572 13.98 7.19 -23.41
C THR A 572 14.27 5.81 -22.81
N ILE A 573 13.85 4.75 -23.51
CA ILE A 573 14.31 3.36 -23.26
C ILE A 573 15.30 2.95 -24.36
N ALA A 574 16.33 2.17 -24.04
CA ALA A 574 17.39 1.79 -24.99
C ALA A 574 17.66 0.28 -25.03
N THR A 575 18.10 -0.22 -26.18
CA THR A 575 18.53 -1.60 -26.41
C THR A 575 19.61 -1.64 -27.51
N ASP A 576 20.19 -2.80 -27.78
CA ASP A 576 21.15 -3.00 -28.86
C ASP A 576 20.86 -4.27 -29.68
N ALA A 577 21.39 -4.32 -30.91
CA ALA A 577 21.32 -5.50 -31.76
C ALA A 577 22.46 -5.52 -32.80
N LEU A 578 22.89 -6.73 -33.15
CA LEU A 578 23.94 -7.01 -34.15
C LEU A 578 23.30 -7.61 -35.41
N THR A 579 23.48 -6.99 -36.58
CA THR A 579 22.99 -7.54 -37.85
C THR A 579 23.64 -8.87 -38.19
N SER A 580 22.87 -9.79 -38.78
CA SER A 580 23.33 -11.15 -39.09
C SER A 580 24.37 -11.18 -40.21
N ASN A 581 25.08 -12.30 -40.35
CA ASN A 581 25.97 -12.54 -41.50
C ASN A 581 25.17 -13.17 -42.66
N THR A 582 25.58 -12.95 -43.91
CA THR A 582 24.86 -13.41 -45.12
C THR A 582 24.66 -14.95 -45.12
N GLY A 583 23.43 -15.44 -44.94
CA GLY A 583 23.11 -16.87 -45.10
C GLY A 583 21.71 -17.35 -44.69
N THR A 584 20.73 -17.24 -45.62
CA THR A 584 19.45 -18.00 -45.78
C THR A 584 18.35 -17.98 -44.68
N PRO A 585 17.11 -17.51 -44.97
CA PRO A 585 15.95 -17.53 -44.05
C PRO A 585 15.19 -18.88 -44.00
N GLY A 586 14.76 -19.28 -42.80
CA GLY A 586 13.78 -20.35 -42.56
C GLY A 586 12.35 -19.80 -42.40
N THR A 587 11.37 -20.49 -42.99
CA THR A 587 9.95 -20.13 -43.17
C THR A 587 9.10 -20.09 -41.88
N PRO A 588 8.19 -19.09 -41.72
CA PRO A 588 7.14 -19.07 -40.69
C PRO A 588 5.92 -19.94 -41.03
N GLY A 589 5.37 -20.64 -40.01
CA GLY A 589 4.05 -21.26 -40.06
C GLY A 589 2.92 -20.25 -39.90
N THR A 590 1.78 -20.53 -40.53
CA THR A 590 0.57 -19.69 -40.63
C THR A 590 -0.10 -19.34 -39.30
N PRO A 591 -0.50 -18.07 -39.04
CA PRO A 591 -1.34 -17.69 -37.90
C PRO A 591 -2.80 -18.10 -38.08
N GLY A 592 -3.37 -18.73 -37.05
CA GLY A 592 -4.82 -18.78 -36.85
C GLY A 592 -5.33 -17.39 -36.41
N THR A 593 -6.58 -17.09 -36.73
CA THR A 593 -7.32 -15.88 -36.31
C THR A 593 -7.15 -15.59 -34.81
N PRO A 594 -6.87 -14.34 -34.39
CA PRO A 594 -6.82 -13.96 -32.98
C PRO A 594 -8.20 -14.19 -32.33
N GLY A 595 -8.30 -15.21 -31.49
CA GLY A 595 -9.35 -15.29 -30.49
C GLY A 595 -9.11 -14.18 -29.46
N ASN A 596 -10.19 -13.69 -28.87
CA ASN A 596 -10.15 -12.73 -27.76
C ASN A 596 -9.51 -13.37 -26.51
N ASP A 597 -8.18 -13.34 -26.40
CA ASP A 597 -7.46 -13.76 -25.19
C ASP A 597 -7.63 -12.79 -24.01
N ASN A 598 -8.63 -11.89 -24.05
CA ASN A 598 -8.84 -10.91 -22.99
C ASN A 598 -9.28 -11.64 -21.71
N PRO A 599 -8.56 -11.45 -20.59
CA PRO A 599 -8.95 -12.03 -19.32
C PRO A 599 -10.38 -11.65 -18.93
N ALA A 600 -11.17 -12.64 -18.51
CA ALA A 600 -12.52 -12.40 -18.03
C ALA A 600 -12.92 -13.34 -16.89
N LEU A 601 -13.68 -12.82 -15.93
CA LEU A 601 -14.37 -13.59 -14.90
C LEU A 601 -15.87 -13.54 -15.22
N ILE A 602 -16.50 -14.71 -15.40
CA ILE A 602 -17.89 -14.78 -15.86
C ILE A 602 -18.69 -15.71 -14.95
N GLN A 603 -19.75 -15.20 -14.34
CA GLN A 603 -20.71 -15.98 -13.55
C GLN A 603 -21.81 -16.55 -14.45
N ASN A 604 -22.20 -17.81 -14.21
CA ASN A 604 -23.38 -18.41 -14.83
C ASN A 604 -24.59 -18.49 -13.88
N THR A 605 -25.71 -19.04 -14.36
CA THR A 605 -26.96 -19.12 -13.58
C THR A 605 -26.93 -20.09 -12.39
N ASN A 606 -25.86 -20.87 -12.24
CA ASN A 606 -25.66 -21.82 -11.13
C ASN A 606 -24.63 -21.30 -10.11
N ASP A 607 -24.29 -20.00 -10.18
CA ASP A 607 -23.26 -19.35 -9.36
C ASP A 607 -21.88 -20.01 -9.49
N ILE A 608 -21.57 -20.50 -10.70
CA ILE A 608 -20.24 -20.96 -11.10
C ILE A 608 -19.53 -19.84 -11.84
N PHE A 609 -18.28 -19.58 -11.46
CA PHE A 609 -17.46 -18.48 -11.96
C PHE A 609 -16.34 -19.03 -12.85
N ALA A 610 -16.41 -18.75 -14.15
CA ALA A 610 -15.43 -19.22 -15.13
C ALA A 610 -14.35 -18.17 -15.38
N LEU A 611 -13.09 -18.61 -15.34
CA LEU A 611 -11.92 -17.83 -15.73
C LEU A 611 -11.61 -18.04 -17.22
N GLN A 612 -11.54 -16.96 -17.99
CA GLN A 612 -11.19 -16.96 -19.40
C GLN A 612 -9.94 -16.09 -19.66
N GLY A 613 -9.24 -16.35 -20.76
CA GLY A 613 -8.04 -15.60 -21.17
C GLY A 613 -6.80 -15.95 -20.34
N SER A 614 -5.80 -15.08 -20.35
CA SER A 614 -4.48 -15.32 -19.72
C SER A 614 -4.42 -15.07 -18.20
N ALA A 615 -5.53 -14.74 -17.56
CA ALA A 615 -5.56 -14.46 -16.12
C ALA A 615 -5.22 -15.68 -15.27
N GLN A 616 -4.54 -15.41 -14.16
CA GLN A 616 -4.04 -16.44 -13.26
C GLN A 616 -4.31 -16.15 -11.77
N GLN A 617 -4.88 -14.99 -11.40
CA GLN A 617 -5.06 -14.60 -10.01
C GLN A 617 -6.44 -13.99 -9.75
N LEU A 618 -7.02 -14.33 -8.61
CA LEU A 618 -8.21 -13.70 -8.05
C LEU A 618 -7.88 -13.03 -6.73
N LEU A 619 -8.29 -11.77 -6.58
CA LEU A 619 -8.26 -11.04 -5.33
C LEU A 619 -9.63 -11.17 -4.65
N PHE A 620 -9.61 -11.68 -3.42
CA PHE A 620 -10.77 -11.74 -2.54
C PHE A 620 -10.63 -10.68 -1.46
N THR A 621 -11.68 -9.89 -1.23
CA THR A 621 -11.68 -8.85 -0.18
C THR A 621 -12.97 -8.91 0.63
N LEU A 622 -12.86 -9.12 1.94
CA LEU A 622 -13.99 -9.00 2.85
C LEU A 622 -14.43 -7.53 2.91
N GLN A 623 -15.71 -7.27 2.63
CA GLN A 623 -16.31 -5.93 2.72
C GLN A 623 -16.98 -5.72 4.08
N GLY A 624 -17.56 -6.78 4.64
CA GLY A 624 -18.09 -6.77 6.00
C GLY A 624 -18.62 -8.12 6.44
N ALA A 625 -18.56 -8.38 7.74
CA ALA A 625 -19.12 -9.55 8.39
C ALA A 625 -19.97 -9.10 9.58
N ASN A 626 -21.27 -8.94 9.35
CA ASN A 626 -22.24 -8.68 10.42
C ASN A 626 -22.79 -10.02 10.88
N THR A 627 -21.92 -10.86 11.43
CA THR A 627 -22.23 -12.25 11.80
C THR A 627 -22.06 -12.47 13.30
N GLN A 628 -22.78 -13.44 13.86
CA GLN A 628 -22.74 -13.79 15.28
C GLN A 628 -21.55 -14.68 15.66
N GLY A 629 -20.87 -15.26 14.67
CA GLY A 629 -19.68 -16.07 14.89
C GLY A 629 -18.77 -16.06 13.66
N VAL A 630 -17.67 -16.81 13.75
CA VAL A 630 -16.66 -16.90 12.70
C VAL A 630 -17.14 -17.83 11.60
N HIS A 631 -17.05 -17.38 10.34
CA HIS A 631 -17.45 -18.18 9.19
C HIS A 631 -16.30 -18.32 8.22
N GLU A 632 -16.08 -19.53 7.72
CA GLU A 632 -15.03 -19.79 6.75
C GLU A 632 -15.60 -19.86 5.34
N VAL A 633 -14.98 -19.13 4.41
CA VAL A 633 -15.31 -19.21 2.99
C VAL A 633 -14.25 -20.04 2.27
N GLY A 634 -14.69 -20.96 1.43
CA GLY A 634 -13.81 -21.76 0.58
C GLY A 634 -14.22 -21.72 -0.90
N ALA A 635 -13.24 -22.03 -1.75
CA ALA A 635 -13.38 -22.09 -3.20
C ALA A 635 -12.87 -23.44 -3.73
N PHE A 636 -13.45 -23.94 -4.81
CA PHE A 636 -13.02 -25.19 -5.45
C PHE A 636 -13.23 -25.16 -6.97
N VAL A 637 -12.39 -25.90 -7.69
CA VAL A 637 -12.52 -26.04 -9.14
C VAL A 637 -13.59 -27.09 -9.48
N VAL A 638 -14.45 -26.78 -10.45
CA VAL A 638 -15.50 -27.65 -10.98
C VAL A 638 -15.23 -28.05 -12.43
N GLU A 639 -15.77 -29.18 -12.84
CA GLU A 639 -15.55 -29.80 -14.16
C GLU A 639 -16.44 -29.19 -15.26
N ASP A 640 -17.59 -28.62 -14.89
CA ASP A 640 -18.60 -28.13 -15.83
C ASP A 640 -19.39 -26.92 -15.30
N ASP A 641 -20.28 -26.38 -16.14
CA ASP A 641 -21.13 -25.23 -15.80
C ASP A 641 -22.22 -25.55 -14.76
N ARG A 642 -22.40 -26.83 -14.45
CA ARG A 642 -23.35 -27.26 -13.43
C ARG A 642 -22.72 -27.29 -12.05
N GLY A 643 -21.39 -27.38 -11.95
CA GLY A 643 -20.66 -27.47 -10.69
C GLY A 643 -20.22 -28.89 -10.34
N THR A 644 -20.14 -29.81 -11.30
CA THR A 644 -19.71 -31.20 -11.04
C THR A 644 -18.28 -31.24 -10.49
N VAL A 645 -18.03 -32.05 -9.46
CA VAL A 645 -16.69 -32.27 -8.87
C VAL A 645 -16.44 -33.76 -8.69
N ASN A 646 -15.28 -34.24 -9.17
CA ASN A 646 -14.91 -35.66 -9.14
C ASN A 646 -16.02 -36.57 -9.74
N GLY A 647 -16.66 -36.10 -10.81
CA GLY A 647 -17.79 -36.77 -11.46
C GLY A 647 -19.11 -36.82 -10.67
N VAL A 648 -19.24 -36.09 -9.56
CA VAL A 648 -20.46 -36.01 -8.75
C VAL A 648 -21.12 -34.65 -8.96
N ALA A 649 -22.38 -34.64 -9.40
CA ALA A 649 -23.11 -33.39 -9.64
C ALA A 649 -23.72 -32.82 -8.34
N PRO A 650 -24.00 -31.50 -8.28
CA PRO A 650 -24.73 -30.91 -7.16
C PRO A 650 -26.03 -31.67 -6.82
N GLY A 651 -26.23 -31.90 -5.53
CA GLY A 651 -27.40 -32.62 -5.00
C GLY A 651 -27.29 -34.15 -5.04
N GLU A 652 -26.25 -34.71 -5.67
CA GLU A 652 -26.01 -36.16 -5.65
C GLU A 652 -25.30 -36.62 -4.35
N PRO A 653 -25.55 -37.86 -3.88
CA PRO A 653 -24.83 -38.41 -2.74
C PRO A 653 -23.31 -38.37 -2.93
N GLY A 654 -22.61 -37.79 -1.96
CA GLY A 654 -21.15 -37.65 -2.00
C GLY A 654 -20.64 -36.30 -2.52
N TYR A 655 -21.52 -35.40 -2.99
CA TYR A 655 -21.12 -34.08 -3.49
C TYR A 655 -20.34 -33.26 -2.44
N LEU A 656 -20.84 -33.24 -1.19
CA LEU A 656 -20.18 -32.55 -0.08
C LEU A 656 -18.73 -33.01 0.11
N GLN A 657 -18.50 -34.32 0.15
CA GLN A 657 -17.15 -34.89 0.28
C GLN A 657 -16.27 -34.53 -0.92
N ALA A 658 -16.81 -34.63 -2.13
CA ALA A 658 -16.08 -34.33 -3.36
C ALA A 658 -15.64 -32.86 -3.42
N ALA A 659 -16.55 -31.93 -3.09
CA ALA A 659 -16.28 -30.49 -3.09
C ALA A 659 -15.24 -30.10 -2.03
N LEU A 660 -15.39 -30.56 -0.77
CA LEU A 660 -14.44 -30.22 0.29
C LEU A 660 -13.03 -30.80 0.04
N SER A 661 -12.95 -32.01 -0.51
CA SER A 661 -11.65 -32.65 -0.80
C SER A 661 -10.87 -31.93 -1.92
N ASN A 662 -11.57 -31.19 -2.80
CA ASN A 662 -10.98 -30.44 -3.91
C ASN A 662 -10.96 -28.91 -3.68
N SER A 663 -11.26 -28.46 -2.45
CA SER A 663 -11.32 -27.04 -2.12
C SER A 663 -10.09 -26.50 -1.41
N GLN A 664 -9.98 -25.17 -1.40
CA GLN A 664 -9.08 -24.40 -0.56
C GLN A 664 -9.88 -23.37 0.24
N THR A 665 -9.40 -23.03 1.43
CA THR A 665 -9.91 -21.91 2.23
C THR A 665 -9.49 -20.59 1.59
N VAL A 666 -10.45 -19.69 1.40
CA VAL A 666 -10.22 -18.30 0.97
C VAL A 666 -9.80 -17.48 2.20
N PHE A 667 -10.69 -17.39 3.19
CA PHE A 667 -10.41 -16.85 4.52
C PHE A 667 -11.53 -17.22 5.49
N SER A 668 -11.26 -17.08 6.78
CA SER A 668 -12.24 -16.96 7.85
C SER A 668 -12.58 -15.49 8.09
N ALA A 669 -13.87 -15.18 8.14
CA ALA A 669 -14.38 -13.87 8.50
C ALA A 669 -14.72 -13.86 9.99
N LEU A 670 -13.98 -13.04 10.74
CA LEU A 670 -14.28 -12.77 12.14
C LEU A 670 -15.46 -11.80 12.23
N PRO A 671 -16.31 -11.88 13.29
CA PRO A 671 -17.19 -10.78 13.65
C PRO A 671 -16.40 -9.47 13.72
N GLN A 672 -16.99 -8.34 13.29
CA GLN A 672 -16.25 -7.06 13.22
C GLN A 672 -15.85 -6.54 14.61
N ILE A 673 -14.66 -6.95 15.06
CA ILE A 673 -14.00 -6.51 16.32
C ILE A 673 -12.66 -5.81 16.07
N PHE A 674 -12.03 -6.03 14.91
CA PHE A 674 -10.80 -5.36 14.49
C PHE A 674 -11.03 -4.50 13.25
N PRO A 675 -11.44 -3.24 13.42
CA PRO A 675 -11.69 -2.32 12.30
C PRO A 675 -10.47 -2.01 11.41
N ASP A 676 -9.24 -2.24 11.90
CA ASP A 676 -8.01 -2.15 11.09
C ASP A 676 -7.68 -3.46 10.35
N LEU A 677 -8.30 -4.58 10.73
CA LEU A 677 -8.03 -5.87 10.12
C LEU A 677 -8.61 -5.89 8.72
N ARG A 678 -7.71 -5.96 7.74
CA ARG A 678 -8.06 -6.12 6.34
C ARG A 678 -7.92 -7.56 5.93
N THR A 679 -9.06 -8.18 5.67
CA THR A 679 -9.11 -9.54 5.16
C THR A 679 -9.11 -9.50 3.63
N THR A 680 -7.90 -9.65 3.08
CA THR A 680 -7.67 -9.86 1.65
C THR A 680 -6.94 -11.17 1.42
N ARG A 681 -7.33 -11.92 0.40
CA ARG A 681 -6.62 -13.14 -0.04
C ARG A 681 -6.40 -13.10 -1.53
N GLN A 682 -5.18 -13.32 -1.99
CA GLN A 682 -4.89 -13.53 -3.40
C GLN A 682 -4.67 -15.02 -3.69
N MET A 683 -5.42 -15.58 -4.65
CA MET A 683 -5.33 -17.00 -4.99
C MET A 683 -5.13 -17.21 -6.49
N GLY A 684 -4.25 -18.16 -6.82
CA GLY A 684 -3.95 -18.53 -8.19
C GLY A 684 -4.83 -19.65 -8.73
N PHE A 685 -5.25 -19.52 -9.98
CA PHE A 685 -6.05 -20.52 -10.71
C PHE A 685 -5.55 -20.65 -12.15
N ASN A 686 -5.84 -21.77 -12.81
CA ASN A 686 -5.44 -21.97 -14.21
C ASN A 686 -6.43 -21.30 -15.16
N PRO A 687 -5.95 -20.81 -16.33
CA PRO A 687 -6.83 -20.41 -17.42
C PRO A 687 -7.86 -21.50 -17.77
N GLY A 688 -9.14 -21.12 -17.79
CA GLY A 688 -10.25 -22.05 -18.05
C GLY A 688 -10.86 -22.72 -16.83
N ASP A 689 -10.27 -22.54 -15.64
CA ASP A 689 -10.85 -23.06 -14.39
C ASP A 689 -12.24 -22.44 -14.14
N LYS A 690 -13.14 -23.27 -13.62
CA LYS A 690 -14.47 -22.87 -13.18
C LYS A 690 -14.55 -23.05 -11.68
N LEU A 691 -15.09 -22.08 -10.97
CA LEU A 691 -15.04 -22.02 -9.52
C LEU A 691 -16.43 -22.12 -8.91
N GLY A 692 -16.57 -22.98 -7.92
CA GLY A 692 -17.66 -22.99 -6.96
C GLY A 692 -17.21 -22.48 -5.60
N PHE A 693 -18.14 -21.94 -4.82
CA PHE A 693 -17.88 -21.44 -3.47
C PHE A 693 -18.76 -22.14 -2.43
N PHE A 694 -18.29 -22.18 -1.20
CA PHE A 694 -19.06 -22.60 -0.03
C PHE A 694 -18.68 -21.78 1.20
N LEU A 695 -19.58 -21.76 2.18
CA LEU A 695 -19.38 -21.19 3.49
C LEU A 695 -19.58 -22.28 4.56
N VAL A 696 -18.66 -22.35 5.53
CA VAL A 696 -18.80 -23.15 6.76
C VAL A 696 -19.17 -22.20 7.90
N GLN A 697 -20.40 -22.32 8.39
CA GLN A 697 -20.90 -21.47 9.47
C GLN A 697 -20.38 -21.99 10.81
N ASN A 698 -19.71 -21.14 11.59
CA ASN A 698 -19.19 -21.44 12.93
C ASN A 698 -18.28 -22.69 12.95
N GLY A 699 -17.42 -22.83 11.94
CA GLY A 699 -16.50 -23.96 11.83
C GLY A 699 -15.54 -23.82 10.65
N THR A 700 -14.74 -24.86 10.43
CA THR A 700 -13.76 -24.92 9.34
C THR A 700 -14.01 -26.10 8.42
N ARG A 701 -13.50 -25.96 7.21
CA ARG A 701 -13.36 -26.99 6.19
C ARG A 701 -12.63 -28.20 6.76
N ASP A 702 -11.55 -28.00 7.49
CA ASP A 702 -10.73 -29.11 8.01
C ASP A 702 -11.51 -29.95 9.02
N ARG A 703 -12.25 -29.28 9.92
CA ARG A 703 -13.14 -29.97 10.86
C ARG A 703 -14.26 -30.72 10.13
N ALA A 704 -14.84 -30.12 9.09
CA ALA A 704 -15.87 -30.75 8.27
C ALA A 704 -15.36 -32.01 7.55
N ILE A 705 -14.15 -31.96 6.97
CA ILE A 705 -13.51 -33.11 6.33
C ILE A 705 -13.28 -34.24 7.35
N ALA A 706 -12.77 -33.91 8.54
CA ALA A 706 -12.56 -34.87 9.62
C ALA A 706 -13.89 -35.50 10.08
N ASP A 707 -14.96 -34.72 10.21
CA ASP A 707 -16.28 -35.21 10.60
C ASP A 707 -16.87 -36.17 9.56
N ILE A 708 -16.74 -35.87 8.27
CA ILE A 708 -17.24 -36.77 7.22
C ILE A 708 -16.41 -38.06 7.18
N ALA A 709 -15.08 -37.97 7.35
CA ALA A 709 -14.22 -39.15 7.46
C ALA A 709 -14.59 -40.05 8.65
N ALA A 710 -15.12 -39.48 9.73
CA ALA A 710 -15.65 -40.20 10.88
C ALA A 710 -17.10 -40.73 10.69
N GLY A 711 -17.71 -40.50 9.51
CA GLY A 711 -19.07 -40.93 9.18
C GLY A 711 -20.17 -39.93 9.56
N GLY A 712 -19.81 -38.69 9.90
CA GLY A 712 -20.72 -37.59 10.19
C GLY A 712 -21.32 -36.96 8.92
N THR A 713 -22.35 -36.13 9.12
CA THR A 713 -23.02 -35.34 8.08
C THR A 713 -23.15 -33.89 8.52
N PRO A 714 -22.12 -33.05 8.31
CA PRO A 714 -22.16 -31.63 8.68
C PRO A 714 -23.37 -30.94 8.06
N ASN A 715 -24.06 -30.10 8.83
CA ASN A 715 -25.28 -29.39 8.41
C ASN A 715 -25.13 -27.86 8.43
N ASN A 716 -23.90 -27.37 8.63
CA ASN A 716 -23.51 -25.97 8.72
C ASN A 716 -22.68 -25.54 7.49
N ILE A 717 -22.81 -26.24 6.37
CA ILE A 717 -22.07 -25.98 5.14
C ILE A 717 -23.07 -25.60 4.06
N PHE A 718 -22.86 -24.42 3.46
CA PHE A 718 -23.76 -23.86 2.46
C PHE A 718 -22.98 -23.59 1.18
N PHE A 719 -23.46 -24.13 0.07
CA PHE A 719 -22.87 -23.90 -1.24
C PHE A 719 -23.49 -22.68 -1.90
N ALA A 720 -22.71 -22.01 -2.75
CA ALA A 720 -23.20 -21.00 -3.67
C ALA A 720 -24.32 -21.56 -4.55
N THR A 721 -24.06 -22.71 -5.20
CA THR A 721 -25.01 -23.37 -6.09
C THR A 721 -26.21 -23.94 -5.32
N PRO A 722 -27.45 -23.46 -5.55
CA PRO A 722 -28.62 -23.88 -4.76
C PRO A 722 -28.93 -25.38 -4.85
N GLU A 723 -28.67 -26.03 -6.00
CA GLU A 723 -28.88 -27.47 -6.18
C GLU A 723 -28.06 -28.34 -5.21
N ALA A 724 -26.93 -27.83 -4.71
CA ALA A 724 -26.10 -28.54 -3.73
C ALA A 724 -26.65 -28.43 -2.30
N ASN A 725 -27.61 -27.54 -2.04
CA ASN A 725 -28.14 -27.25 -0.71
C ASN A 725 -29.44 -28.03 -0.43
N ALA A 726 -29.65 -28.38 0.84
CA ALA A 726 -30.88 -29.01 1.28
C ALA A 726 -32.09 -28.10 0.98
N GLY A 727 -33.08 -28.63 0.25
CA GLY A 727 -34.28 -27.88 -0.13
C GLY A 727 -34.08 -26.85 -1.25
N GLY A 728 -32.89 -26.75 -1.85
CA GLY A 728 -32.61 -25.82 -2.94
C GLY A 728 -32.48 -24.36 -2.49
N THR A 729 -32.17 -24.12 -1.20
CA THR A 729 -32.02 -22.77 -0.65
C THR A 729 -30.84 -22.05 -1.31
N ASN A 730 -31.06 -20.79 -1.69
CA ASN A 730 -29.98 -19.91 -2.09
C ASN A 730 -29.41 -19.18 -0.85
N TYR A 731 -28.14 -19.40 -0.58
CA TYR A 731 -27.40 -18.75 0.50
C TYR A 731 -26.46 -17.65 -0.01
N LEU A 732 -26.27 -17.54 -1.33
CA LEU A 732 -25.37 -16.58 -1.94
C LEU A 732 -26.13 -15.69 -2.94
N GLU A 733 -26.12 -14.39 -2.69
CA GLU A 733 -26.52 -13.40 -3.67
C GLU A 733 -25.27 -12.82 -4.33
N ALA A 734 -24.99 -13.28 -5.55
CA ALA A 734 -23.90 -12.75 -6.36
C ALA A 734 -24.39 -11.63 -7.28
N SER A 735 -23.63 -10.54 -7.34
CA SER A 735 -23.91 -9.37 -8.18
C SER A 735 -22.67 -9.02 -9.00
N ASP A 736 -22.84 -8.97 -10.33
CA ASP A 736 -21.83 -8.45 -11.25
C ASP A 736 -21.60 -6.96 -10.98
N LEU A 737 -20.34 -6.58 -10.82
CA LEU A 737 -19.94 -5.20 -10.55
C LEU A 737 -19.20 -4.54 -11.74
N GLY A 738 -19.00 -5.26 -12.84
CA GLY A 738 -18.13 -4.86 -13.94
C GLY A 738 -16.64 -5.13 -13.69
N ASP A 739 -15.81 -4.90 -14.71
CA ASP A 739 -14.34 -5.09 -14.71
C ASP A 739 -13.86 -6.41 -14.08
N ASN A 740 -14.55 -7.50 -14.43
CA ASN A 740 -14.24 -8.85 -13.96
C ASN A 740 -14.29 -8.98 -12.41
N ALA A 741 -15.17 -8.21 -11.77
CA ALA A 741 -15.42 -8.24 -10.33
C ALA A 741 -16.88 -8.61 -10.01
N PHE A 742 -17.05 -9.39 -8.94
CA PHE A 742 -18.36 -9.77 -8.40
C PHE A 742 -18.41 -9.51 -6.90
N ARG A 743 -19.57 -9.04 -6.43
CA ARG A 743 -19.92 -9.04 -5.01
C ARG A 743 -20.59 -10.35 -4.68
N LEU A 744 -20.16 -10.97 -3.59
CA LEU A 744 -20.69 -12.21 -3.05
C LEU A 744 -21.25 -11.91 -1.66
N ASN A 745 -22.59 -11.92 -1.53
CA ASN A 745 -23.27 -11.67 -0.26
C ASN A 745 -23.91 -12.95 0.27
N TRP A 746 -23.32 -13.51 1.32
CA TRP A 746 -23.84 -14.70 2.01
C TRP A 746 -24.90 -14.30 3.02
N ASN A 747 -26.10 -14.87 2.88
CA ASN A 747 -27.26 -14.56 3.71
C ASN A 747 -28.10 -15.83 4.01
N ASN A 748 -29.22 -15.66 4.74
CA ASN A 748 -30.12 -16.74 5.14
C ASN A 748 -29.45 -17.85 6.00
N LEU A 749 -28.37 -17.52 6.70
CA LEU A 749 -27.61 -18.45 7.54
C LEU A 749 -28.46 -19.01 8.69
N LEU A 750 -28.11 -20.19 9.19
CA LEU A 750 -28.95 -20.89 10.16
C LEU A 750 -28.96 -20.15 11.50
N ASN A 751 -30.16 -19.87 12.01
CA ASN A 751 -30.41 -19.19 13.28
C ASN A 751 -29.73 -17.81 13.41
N GLU A 752 -29.51 -17.15 12.28
CA GLU A 752 -28.74 -15.91 12.21
C GLU A 752 -29.41 -14.91 11.25
N SER A 753 -29.50 -13.65 11.64
CA SER A 753 -30.06 -12.56 10.83
C SER A 753 -28.99 -11.73 10.09
N GLY A 754 -27.73 -12.11 10.27
CA GLY A 754 -26.55 -11.46 9.75
C GLY A 754 -26.23 -11.83 8.30
N SER A 755 -25.21 -11.18 7.75
CA SER A 755 -24.67 -11.49 6.42
C SER A 755 -23.15 -11.30 6.37
N LEU A 756 -22.51 -12.02 5.46
CA LEU A 756 -21.10 -11.89 5.13
C LEU A 756 -20.97 -11.40 3.68
N GLU A 757 -20.43 -10.21 3.50
CA GLU A 757 -20.21 -9.62 2.18
C GLU A 757 -18.72 -9.61 1.83
N MET A 758 -18.40 -10.13 0.65
CA MET A 758 -17.05 -10.10 0.08
C MET A 758 -17.09 -9.75 -1.40
N THR A 759 -15.93 -9.41 -1.96
CA THR A 759 -15.74 -9.29 -3.41
C THR A 759 -14.75 -10.34 -3.89
N VAL A 760 -14.93 -10.77 -5.13
CA VAL A 760 -13.95 -11.55 -5.91
C VAL A 760 -13.68 -10.78 -7.19
N GLN A 761 -12.41 -10.62 -7.54
CA GLN A 761 -12.01 -9.86 -8.71
C GLN A 761 -10.80 -10.49 -9.39
N LEU A 762 -10.79 -10.45 -10.72
CA LEU A 762 -9.62 -10.74 -11.53
C LEU A 762 -8.47 -9.76 -11.24
N SER A 763 -7.31 -10.29 -10.88
CA SER A 763 -6.14 -9.49 -10.53
C SER A 763 -4.97 -9.80 -11.44
N ASP A 764 -4.24 -8.76 -11.84
CA ASP A 764 -2.96 -8.85 -12.56
C ASP A 764 -1.76 -8.78 -11.60
N ALA A 765 -2.01 -8.67 -10.29
CA ALA A 765 -0.96 -8.62 -9.28
C ALA A 765 -0.19 -9.95 -9.21
N SER A 766 1.10 -9.89 -8.89
CA SER A 766 1.88 -11.10 -8.60
C SER A 766 1.40 -11.76 -7.31
N PRO A 767 1.51 -13.10 -7.17
CA PRO A 767 1.14 -13.78 -5.93
C PRO A 767 1.86 -13.20 -4.72
N THR A 768 1.14 -13.01 -3.63
CA THR A 768 1.71 -12.55 -2.36
C THR A 768 2.76 -13.54 -1.85
N VAL A 769 3.95 -13.04 -1.51
CA VAL A 769 5.04 -13.85 -0.93
C VAL A 769 4.55 -14.53 0.35
N GLY A 770 4.92 -15.81 0.54
CA GLY A 770 4.53 -16.58 1.73
C GLY A 770 3.26 -17.42 1.57
N THR A 771 2.49 -17.24 0.50
CA THR A 771 1.09 -17.74 0.45
C THR A 771 0.86 -19.04 -0.33
N THR A 772 1.90 -19.66 -0.88
CA THR A 772 1.78 -20.81 -1.82
C THR A 772 0.93 -21.97 -1.30
N PHE A 773 1.04 -22.30 -0.01
CA PHE A 773 0.32 -23.42 0.61
C PHE A 773 -0.90 -22.99 1.44
N GLN A 774 -1.13 -21.68 1.62
CA GLN A 774 -2.19 -21.17 2.48
C GLN A 774 -3.58 -21.55 1.97
N GLY A 775 -4.41 -22.08 2.88
CA GLY A 775 -5.78 -22.51 2.60
C GLY A 775 -5.89 -23.99 2.17
N GLY A 776 -4.78 -24.73 2.14
CA GLY A 776 -4.79 -26.20 2.11
C GLY A 776 -5.32 -26.81 3.42
N TYR A 777 -5.34 -28.14 3.50
CA TYR A 777 -5.75 -28.86 4.73
C TYR A 777 -4.73 -28.65 5.86
N GLU A 778 -5.16 -28.06 6.98
CA GLU A 778 -4.34 -27.67 8.14
C GLU A 778 -3.11 -26.83 7.75
N ALA A 779 -3.29 -25.90 6.79
CA ALA A 779 -2.21 -25.19 6.11
C ALA A 779 -2.19 -23.67 6.38
N GLU A 780 -2.43 -23.26 7.62
CA GLU A 780 -2.21 -21.90 8.12
C GLU A 780 -0.70 -21.64 8.26
N ILE A 781 0.04 -21.63 7.15
CA ILE A 781 1.51 -21.58 7.13
C ILE A 781 2.07 -20.49 6.21
N ILE A 782 3.35 -20.16 6.38
CA ILE A 782 4.10 -19.26 5.50
C ILE A 782 5.11 -20.08 4.70
N ASP A 783 5.06 -19.96 3.37
CA ASP A 783 6.01 -20.57 2.45
C ASP A 783 7.04 -19.58 1.91
N LEU A 784 8.27 -19.69 2.44
CA LEU A 784 9.42 -18.96 1.91
C LEU A 784 10.43 -19.89 1.23
N THR A 785 10.05 -21.12 0.87
CA THR A 785 10.98 -22.12 0.32
C THR A 785 11.61 -21.70 -1.01
N GLN A 786 10.93 -20.86 -1.79
CA GLN A 786 11.40 -20.34 -3.07
C GLN A 786 12.13 -18.99 -2.95
N VAL A 787 12.27 -18.45 -1.74
CA VAL A 787 12.90 -17.15 -1.49
C VAL A 787 14.28 -17.36 -0.89
N ALA A 788 15.29 -16.62 -1.36
CA ALA A 788 16.67 -16.73 -0.88
C ALA A 788 17.01 -15.60 0.11
N GLY A 789 17.84 -15.89 1.11
CA GLY A 789 18.29 -14.91 2.11
C GLY A 789 17.22 -14.57 3.14
N THR A 790 17.46 -13.54 3.96
CA THR A 790 16.46 -13.06 4.93
C THR A 790 15.44 -12.17 4.20
N VAL A 791 14.16 -12.47 4.38
CA VAL A 791 13.02 -11.70 3.86
C VAL A 791 12.56 -10.74 4.95
N PRO A 792 12.75 -9.41 4.80
CA PRO A 792 12.26 -8.44 5.76
C PRO A 792 10.75 -8.59 5.92
N ALA A 793 10.29 -8.60 7.17
CA ALA A 793 8.88 -8.74 7.50
C ALA A 793 8.51 -7.77 8.62
N GLN A 794 7.35 -7.13 8.48
CA GLN A 794 6.72 -6.36 9.53
C GLN A 794 5.59 -7.17 10.14
N PHE A 795 5.57 -7.24 11.46
CA PHE A 795 4.56 -7.99 12.21
C PHE A 795 3.64 -6.99 12.91
N SER A 796 2.34 -7.09 12.65
CA SER A 796 1.30 -6.40 13.40
C SER A 796 0.49 -7.43 14.18
N ILE A 797 0.20 -7.11 15.44
CA ILE A 797 -0.61 -7.93 16.33
C ILE A 797 -1.77 -7.07 16.82
N SER A 798 -2.99 -7.55 16.58
CA SER A 798 -4.22 -7.07 17.22
C SER A 798 -4.70 -8.15 18.19
N SER A 799 -5.32 -7.78 19.30
CA SER A 799 -5.73 -8.74 20.33
C SER A 799 -6.85 -8.14 21.17
N ASP A 800 -7.86 -8.95 21.51
CA ASP A 800 -8.89 -8.67 22.52
C ASP A 800 -8.83 -9.71 23.67
N ALA A 801 -7.71 -10.44 23.79
CA ALA A 801 -7.55 -11.49 24.78
C ALA A 801 -7.57 -10.97 26.22
N ALA A 802 -8.18 -11.75 27.11
CA ALA A 802 -8.03 -11.57 28.54
C ALA A 802 -6.67 -12.06 29.08
N TYR A 803 -5.99 -12.95 28.34
CA TYR A 803 -4.70 -13.51 28.71
C TYR A 803 -3.52 -12.77 28.09
N ASN A 804 -2.38 -12.82 28.80
CA ASN A 804 -1.12 -12.31 28.28
C ASN A 804 -0.44 -13.39 27.42
N ASN A 805 -0.90 -13.51 26.18
CA ASN A 805 -0.48 -14.56 25.25
C ASN A 805 0.88 -14.28 24.63
N SER A 806 1.65 -15.33 24.36
CA SER A 806 2.83 -15.25 23.47
C SER A 806 2.50 -15.85 22.13
N VAL A 807 2.66 -15.09 21.05
CA VAL A 807 2.47 -15.58 19.68
C VAL A 807 3.81 -15.59 18.95
N GLY A 808 4.03 -16.58 18.10
CA GLY A 808 5.24 -16.67 17.30
C GLY A 808 5.13 -17.67 16.15
N PHE A 809 6.26 -17.92 15.51
CA PHE A 809 6.39 -18.88 14.41
C PHE A 809 7.48 -19.89 14.71
N TYR A 810 7.36 -21.09 14.15
CA TYR A 810 8.39 -22.13 14.20
C TYR A 810 8.60 -22.75 12.83
N ALA A 811 9.82 -23.22 12.58
CA ALA A 811 10.19 -23.83 11.30
C ALA A 811 9.70 -25.29 11.22
N ILE A 812 9.05 -25.63 10.11
CA ILE A 812 8.58 -26.98 9.76
C ILE A 812 9.31 -27.51 8.53
N ASP A 813 9.43 -28.84 8.42
CA ASP A 813 10.21 -29.49 7.35
C ASP A 813 9.38 -29.71 6.07
N ASP A 814 8.05 -29.76 6.18
CA ASP A 814 7.13 -29.91 5.05
C ASP A 814 5.72 -29.38 5.41
N PRO A 815 4.81 -29.24 4.42
CA PRO A 815 3.47 -28.69 4.65
C PRO A 815 2.55 -29.54 5.54
N THR A 816 2.96 -30.73 5.98
CA THR A 816 2.18 -31.56 6.92
C THR A 816 2.51 -31.23 8.39
N GLY A 817 3.34 -30.21 8.61
CA GLY A 817 3.76 -29.77 9.94
C GLY A 817 4.92 -30.56 10.52
N ARG A 818 5.56 -31.46 9.78
CA ARG A 818 6.60 -32.32 10.34
C ARG A 818 7.75 -31.50 10.95
N VAL A 819 8.18 -31.89 12.15
CA VAL A 819 9.36 -31.34 12.83
C VAL A 819 10.36 -32.47 13.11
N GLY A 820 11.46 -32.47 12.37
CA GLY A 820 12.43 -33.55 12.35
C GLY A 820 11.80 -34.87 11.89
N THR A 821 11.65 -35.81 12.82
CA THR A 821 10.99 -37.10 12.57
C THR A 821 9.59 -37.20 13.19
N LEU A 822 9.09 -36.12 13.78
CA LEU A 822 7.82 -36.08 14.51
C LEU A 822 6.74 -35.42 13.66
N ASN A 823 5.59 -36.07 13.57
CA ASN A 823 4.39 -35.48 12.97
C ASN A 823 3.54 -34.81 14.06
N PRO A 824 2.66 -33.85 13.72
CA PRO A 824 1.67 -33.34 14.66
C PRO A 824 0.92 -34.48 15.38
N GLY A 825 0.91 -34.42 16.71
CA GLY A 825 0.31 -35.44 17.59
C GLY A 825 1.25 -36.54 18.09
N ASP A 826 2.47 -36.65 17.55
CA ASP A 826 3.49 -37.52 18.14
C ASP A 826 3.94 -36.99 19.52
N THR A 827 4.26 -37.92 20.44
CA THR A 827 4.83 -37.55 21.74
C THR A 827 6.14 -36.78 21.54
N GLY A 828 6.24 -35.59 22.15
CA GLY A 828 7.39 -34.68 22.01
C GLY A 828 7.28 -33.68 20.84
N TYR A 829 6.22 -33.72 20.03
CA TYR A 829 6.06 -32.77 18.92
C TYR A 829 6.05 -31.31 19.38
N ALA A 830 5.24 -30.97 20.39
CA ALA A 830 5.10 -29.58 20.84
C ALA A 830 6.40 -29.01 21.42
N GLU A 831 7.16 -29.81 22.17
CA GLU A 831 8.50 -29.45 22.64
C GLU A 831 9.42 -29.11 21.46
N ALA A 832 9.52 -30.03 20.48
CA ALA A 832 10.37 -29.84 19.31
C ALA A 832 9.96 -28.65 18.44
N ALA A 833 8.65 -28.37 18.32
CA ALA A 833 8.13 -27.22 17.61
C ALA A 833 8.55 -25.90 18.28
N ILE A 834 8.34 -25.77 19.60
CA ILE A 834 8.69 -24.55 20.34
C ILE A 834 10.21 -24.35 20.47
N GLU A 835 11.00 -25.42 20.49
CA GLU A 835 12.46 -25.35 20.38
C GLU A 835 12.94 -24.81 19.02
N ARG A 836 12.16 -25.02 17.95
CA ARG A 836 12.41 -24.48 16.60
C ARG A 836 11.73 -23.13 16.31
N ARG A 837 11.26 -22.44 17.35
CA ARG A 837 10.73 -21.08 17.18
C ARG A 837 11.78 -20.16 16.54
N VAL A 838 11.32 -19.22 15.73
CA VAL A 838 12.20 -18.26 15.06
C VAL A 838 12.14 -16.89 15.72
N ASP A 839 13.28 -16.21 15.71
CA ASP A 839 13.33 -14.78 15.99
C ASP A 839 12.81 -14.04 14.76
N VAL A 840 11.85 -13.15 15.00
CA VAL A 840 11.17 -12.37 13.96
C VAL A 840 11.78 -10.98 13.80
N GLU A 841 12.72 -10.59 14.68
CA GLU A 841 13.38 -9.29 14.66
C GLU A 841 14.27 -9.16 13.39
N GLY A 842 13.78 -8.40 12.41
CA GLY A 842 14.48 -8.15 11.14
C GLY A 842 14.04 -9.02 9.95
N GLY A 843 13.05 -9.90 10.12
CA GLY A 843 12.45 -10.70 9.03
C GLY A 843 12.56 -12.22 9.22
N LEU A 844 12.06 -12.97 8.24
CA LEU A 844 12.09 -14.45 8.24
C LEU A 844 13.13 -14.99 7.26
N SER A 845 13.71 -16.15 7.57
CA SER A 845 14.70 -16.77 6.68
C SER A 845 14.05 -17.48 5.49
N GLY A 846 14.40 -17.05 4.29
CA GLY A 846 14.07 -17.73 3.05
C GLY A 846 14.65 -19.15 2.99
N GLY A 847 14.01 -20.01 2.21
CA GLY A 847 14.31 -21.43 2.07
C GLY A 847 13.56 -22.33 3.05
N ASN A 848 12.63 -21.80 3.84
CA ASN A 848 11.95 -22.52 4.93
C ASN A 848 10.42 -22.36 4.87
N LEU A 849 9.73 -23.26 5.57
CA LEU A 849 8.31 -23.17 5.90
C LEU A 849 8.15 -22.78 7.37
N PHE A 850 7.16 -21.94 7.67
CA PHE A 850 6.87 -21.52 9.04
C PHE A 850 5.40 -21.73 9.40
N ALA A 851 5.16 -22.28 10.58
CA ALA A 851 3.82 -22.40 11.15
C ALA A 851 3.67 -21.49 12.38
N PRO A 852 2.49 -20.88 12.59
CA PRO A 852 2.20 -20.07 13.77
C PRO A 852 1.95 -20.94 15.01
N PHE A 853 2.17 -20.34 16.18
CA PHE A 853 1.74 -20.88 17.47
C PHE A 853 1.32 -19.77 18.43
N LEU A 854 0.42 -20.08 19.37
CA LEU A 854 0.08 -19.26 20.52
C LEU A 854 0.31 -20.04 21.81
N ILE A 855 0.89 -19.40 22.83
CA ILE A 855 1.00 -19.95 24.19
C ILE A 855 0.14 -19.09 25.11
N ALA A 856 -0.90 -19.71 25.66
CA ALA A 856 -1.88 -19.01 26.47
C ALA A 856 -1.30 -18.59 27.83
N ASN A 857 -1.46 -17.31 28.15
CA ASN A 857 -1.08 -16.71 29.43
C ASN A 857 0.35 -17.06 29.91
N SER A 858 1.31 -17.21 28.99
CA SER A 858 2.67 -17.64 29.33
C SER A 858 3.67 -17.37 28.20
N THR A 859 4.91 -17.87 28.40
CA THR A 859 6.03 -17.71 27.45
C THR A 859 6.52 -19.06 26.92
N PRO A 860 7.20 -19.09 25.75
CA PRO A 860 7.86 -20.29 25.23
C PRO A 860 8.77 -20.99 26.24
N ASP A 861 9.61 -20.24 26.94
CA ASP A 861 10.54 -20.83 27.92
C ASP A 861 9.81 -21.44 29.13
N SER A 862 8.71 -20.81 29.56
CA SER A 862 7.87 -21.34 30.64
C SER A 862 7.14 -22.62 30.22
N PHE A 863 6.67 -22.68 28.98
CA PHE A 863 6.05 -23.86 28.40
C PHE A 863 7.03 -25.04 28.34
N LEU A 864 8.23 -24.84 27.78
CA LEU A 864 9.26 -25.87 27.71
C LEU A 864 9.65 -26.41 29.10
N ALA A 865 9.63 -25.55 30.12
CA ALA A 865 9.97 -25.96 31.49
C ALA A 865 8.86 -26.72 32.22
N GLN A 866 7.59 -26.42 31.93
CA GLN A 866 6.45 -26.86 32.75
C GLN A 866 5.52 -27.86 32.07
N ASN A 867 5.29 -27.71 30.77
CA ASN A 867 4.39 -28.56 29.99
C ASN A 867 4.93 -28.85 28.57
N PRO A 868 6.17 -29.32 28.40
CA PRO A 868 6.77 -29.52 27.07
C PRO A 868 6.00 -30.53 26.19
N GLN A 869 5.24 -31.44 26.83
CA GLN A 869 4.45 -32.45 26.13
C GLN A 869 3.03 -31.98 25.79
N ASN A 870 2.72 -30.70 26.03
CA ASN A 870 1.41 -30.07 25.79
C ASN A 870 0.23 -30.88 26.32
N GLN A 871 0.29 -31.35 27.58
CA GLN A 871 -0.71 -32.27 28.13
C GLN A 871 -1.97 -31.52 28.60
N ALA A 872 -3.15 -32.06 28.28
CA ALA A 872 -4.42 -31.57 28.80
C ALA A 872 -4.44 -31.53 30.34
N GLY A 873 -4.98 -30.44 30.90
CA GLY A 873 -5.06 -30.22 32.35
C GLY A 873 -3.77 -29.73 33.02
N SER A 874 -2.69 -29.51 32.26
CA SER A 874 -1.47 -28.83 32.70
C SER A 874 -1.39 -27.42 32.11
N SER A 875 -0.65 -26.53 32.75
CA SER A 875 -0.43 -25.14 32.31
C SER A 875 1.06 -24.84 32.25
N PRO A 876 1.54 -24.06 31.28
CA PRO A 876 0.78 -23.43 30.19
C PRO A 876 0.47 -24.40 29.03
N ILE A 877 -0.46 -24.03 28.15
CA ILE A 877 -0.84 -24.79 26.94
C ILE A 877 -0.42 -24.00 25.70
N ALA A 878 0.06 -24.71 24.69
CA ALA A 878 0.36 -24.15 23.37
C ALA A 878 -0.68 -24.62 22.35
N TYR A 879 -1.08 -23.74 21.45
CA TYR A 879 -1.97 -24.01 20.32
C TYR A 879 -1.24 -23.77 19.01
N PHE A 880 -1.43 -24.69 18.08
CA PHE A 880 -0.76 -24.76 16.78
C PHE A 880 -1.80 -24.85 15.66
N ALA A 881 -1.38 -24.52 14.43
CA ALA A 881 -2.22 -24.68 13.24
C ALA A 881 -2.68 -26.14 13.00
N TYR A 882 -1.86 -27.12 13.39
CA TYR A 882 -2.15 -28.53 13.18
C TYR A 882 -2.99 -29.09 14.33
N GLN A 883 -4.19 -29.60 14.03
CA GLN A 883 -5.16 -30.05 15.05
C GLN A 883 -4.58 -31.16 15.92
N GLY A 884 -3.82 -32.09 15.33
CA GLY A 884 -3.19 -33.19 16.07
C GLY A 884 -2.15 -32.73 17.09
N ALA A 885 -1.59 -31.52 16.96
CA ALA A 885 -0.65 -30.95 17.93
C ALA A 885 -1.35 -30.29 19.14
N ASN A 886 -2.66 -30.06 19.06
CA ASN A 886 -3.45 -29.43 20.10
C ASN A 886 -4.06 -30.49 21.03
N PRO A 887 -4.00 -30.31 22.37
CA PRO A 887 -4.39 -31.35 23.33
C PRO A 887 -5.88 -31.70 23.34
N ASP A 888 -6.72 -30.83 22.78
CA ASP A 888 -8.16 -31.01 22.61
C ASP A 888 -8.57 -31.41 21.18
N ASN A 889 -7.61 -31.52 20.25
CA ASN A 889 -7.84 -31.70 18.81
C ASN A 889 -8.78 -30.64 18.21
N ILE A 890 -8.79 -29.43 18.75
CA ILE A 890 -9.51 -28.30 18.18
C ILE A 890 -8.57 -27.50 17.29
N ASP A 891 -9.15 -26.90 16.26
CA ASP A 891 -8.48 -25.97 15.39
C ASP A 891 -8.54 -24.56 16.01
N HIS A 892 -7.42 -24.14 16.59
CA HIS A 892 -7.25 -22.88 17.31
C HIS A 892 -6.73 -21.74 16.44
N VAL A 893 -6.44 -21.98 15.16
CA VAL A 893 -5.86 -20.99 14.26
C VAL A 893 -6.77 -20.82 13.06
N ARG A 894 -6.95 -19.59 12.60
CA ARG A 894 -7.75 -19.27 11.42
C ARG A 894 -6.93 -18.46 10.43
N LEU A 895 -6.98 -18.84 9.16
CA LEU A 895 -6.48 -18.01 8.07
C LEU A 895 -7.49 -16.90 7.78
N VAL A 896 -7.18 -15.65 8.12
CA VAL A 896 -8.10 -14.49 7.93
C VAL A 896 -7.64 -13.55 6.81
N GLY A 897 -6.67 -13.96 6.02
CA GLY A 897 -6.10 -13.22 4.87
C GLY A 897 -4.71 -13.75 4.51
N ASP A 898 -4.09 -13.17 3.48
CA ASP A 898 -2.69 -13.46 3.11
C ASP A 898 -1.78 -13.25 4.33
N ASN A 899 -1.06 -14.29 4.73
CA ASN A 899 -0.13 -14.27 5.88
C ASN A 899 -0.73 -13.67 7.17
N THR A 900 -2.04 -13.84 7.37
CA THR A 900 -2.75 -13.28 8.52
C THR A 900 -3.50 -14.39 9.26
N PHE A 901 -3.17 -14.54 10.54
CA PHE A 901 -3.57 -15.67 11.38
C PHE A 901 -4.29 -15.17 12.63
N ALA A 902 -5.51 -15.65 12.86
CA ALA A 902 -6.31 -15.35 14.03
C ALA A 902 -6.34 -16.56 14.99
N PHE A 903 -6.39 -16.33 16.30
CA PHE A 903 -6.17 -17.35 17.32
C PHE A 903 -7.24 -17.35 18.40
N GLU A 904 -7.50 -18.54 18.94
CA GLU A 904 -8.24 -18.80 20.19
C GLU A 904 -7.30 -19.26 21.31
N ASP A 905 -7.39 -18.68 22.50
CA ASP A 905 -6.45 -18.89 23.62
C ASP A 905 -6.94 -19.84 24.73
N ILE A 906 -8.17 -20.37 24.64
CA ILE A 906 -8.77 -21.19 25.70
C ILE A 906 -9.01 -22.63 25.25
N TYR A 907 -8.58 -23.59 26.11
CA TYR A 907 -8.77 -25.03 25.88
C TYR A 907 -10.25 -25.37 25.67
N GLY A 908 -10.54 -26.19 24.67
CA GLY A 908 -11.92 -26.48 24.28
C GLY A 908 -12.50 -25.47 23.28
N GLY A 909 -11.67 -24.59 22.73
CA GLY A 909 -12.03 -23.59 21.72
C GLY A 909 -12.63 -22.29 22.28
N GLY A 910 -12.57 -22.06 23.59
CA GLY A 910 -12.98 -20.78 24.18
C GLY A 910 -14.40 -20.34 23.88
N ASP A 911 -14.54 -19.08 23.50
CA ASP A 911 -15.78 -18.46 23.03
C ASP A 911 -15.91 -18.43 21.50
N LEU A 912 -14.90 -18.95 20.78
CA LEU A 912 -14.92 -19.23 19.33
C LEU A 912 -15.04 -17.98 18.45
N ASP A 913 -14.56 -16.83 18.91
CA ASP A 913 -14.50 -15.59 18.14
C ASP A 913 -13.13 -15.32 17.48
N TYR A 914 -12.09 -16.07 17.88
CA TYR A 914 -10.72 -16.08 17.34
C TYR A 914 -10.05 -14.70 17.38
N ASN A 915 -10.45 -13.87 18.34
CA ASN A 915 -9.97 -12.50 18.46
C ASN A 915 -8.85 -12.35 19.50
N ASP A 916 -8.50 -13.42 20.22
CA ASP A 916 -7.51 -13.39 21.28
C ASP A 916 -6.14 -12.94 20.77
N ALA A 917 -5.80 -13.29 19.54
CA ALA A 917 -4.74 -12.64 18.79
C ALA A 917 -5.01 -12.73 17.30
N VAL A 918 -4.67 -11.67 16.57
CA VAL A 918 -4.59 -11.67 15.11
C VAL A 918 -3.23 -11.14 14.71
N VAL A 919 -2.44 -11.98 14.07
CA VAL A 919 -1.08 -11.67 13.63
C VAL A 919 -1.06 -11.57 12.12
N GLN A 920 -0.67 -10.40 11.61
CA GLN A 920 -0.44 -10.16 10.19
C GLN A 920 1.07 -10.01 9.94
N VAL A 921 1.55 -10.70 8.90
CA VAL A 921 2.95 -10.64 8.46
C VAL A 921 3.03 -10.00 7.08
N ASN A 922 3.58 -8.79 7.03
CA ASN A 922 3.77 -8.04 5.79
C ASN A 922 5.23 -8.17 5.33
N PHE A 923 5.45 -8.94 4.26
CA PHE A 923 6.76 -9.04 3.62
C PHE A 923 7.04 -7.83 2.73
N ALA A 924 8.28 -7.35 2.74
CA ALA A 924 8.73 -6.15 2.01
C ALA A 924 9.07 -6.39 0.54
#